data_AF-A0A1Q9AY12-F1
#
_entry.id   AF-A0A1Q9AY12-F1
#
_cell.length_a   1.000
_cell.length_b   1.000
_cell.length_c   1.000
_cell.angle_alpha   90.00
_cell.angle_beta   90.00
_cell.angle_gamma   90.00
#
_symmetry.space_group_name_H-M   'P 1'
#
loop_
_entity.id
_entity.type
_entity.pdbx_description
1 polymer ?
#
loop_
_entity_poly.entity_id
_entity_poly.type
_entity_poly.pdbx_seq_one_letter_code
_entity_poly.pdbx_strand_id
1 'polypeptide(L)'
;MADRNDRSLKFVHDVLVACGAQPVLEIATAAPELLNGFRSQSIIANAMTLDELERADVIRHTDLAVAYHTFDTLDAARIERIFATLADLGFRYLVFQVALEACGPDSTEARPRNWWENALFRAGFRKHPRSYRVLSYSDLEWETESGTLVMEKVPEPSLTAYLSITRLMDERALYVDMARETGRHSDGHMVRYDHAAALVRPGDMVVDAACGLGYGSAMIAACSSASRVVGVDVSASAIDYANLNYGAPGIEFRAGSVDSFAWLEDASVDLFVSFETLEHVSSPRAFLKEVARVLKPTGRLLLSISNLSADETSQDSDHLHDLSTLIAEVSPLLIVECAFGQTAGGGRKFPEAARRFWKSEVSSPLSDAEWIILTAMKSHVDEPPIPYRETSFPIFDDPNFHVTAFDRDYANPWIYKGLISIPWRLQDPNVRNLYARQTAEKNESDIDRAAALTVIGYSLLALEDLSPQAVDDFKREVQPLLIKLDERPICIRWKISLNFLLSQMCMMIGRTNDAVAHYHACIEIDSNIFSPILAIKTVEACYNLGLIALQQGTMRDAGNYWKRGIKLCREALNHDWLNVIGSSETPLTFGLPELSLLLDLASRCAFALDALPWHVTRPGYVYTQMSLDWTSVRRHQALAHEMDNKKTAVRLTEASRERQELFDIAEERLTEMQRLAREHRELFEVAEERLLEMHRLSRERQELFDVAEERLAQTHRLSRERQELYDVAEGRLAEVHRLARERQEFFDVAEERLAETHRLSRERQELYDVAEGRLAEVHRLARERQELFDVAEERLAETHRLGRERQELYDVAEGRLAEVQRLGRERQELYDVAEERLAEMQRLAREHRELFLLAESRLSELERLRKEREELITLSEQRLAFMQQNEKARYQAELQRDKLIQQLDTLRKLTQ
;
A
#
# COMPACT_ATOMS: atom_id res chain seq x y z
N MET A 1 17.18 -22.19 -8.54
CA MET A 1 18.11 -21.59 -9.52
C MET A 1 17.46 -20.48 -10.34
N ALA A 2 16.26 -20.66 -10.91
CA ALA A 2 15.55 -19.57 -11.61
C ALA A 2 15.21 -18.36 -10.70
N ASP A 3 14.68 -18.60 -9.50
CA ASP A 3 14.33 -17.54 -8.52
C ASP A 3 15.57 -16.78 -7.97
N ARG A 4 16.70 -17.48 -7.77
CA ARG A 4 17.97 -16.84 -7.38
C ARG A 4 18.54 -15.91 -8.46
N ASN A 5 18.38 -16.26 -9.74
CA ASN A 5 18.84 -15.41 -10.85
C ASN A 5 18.00 -14.13 -10.99
N ASP A 6 16.71 -14.18 -10.62
CA ASP A 6 15.83 -13.01 -10.71
C ASP A 6 16.15 -11.98 -9.60
N ARG A 7 16.40 -12.47 -8.37
CA ARG A 7 16.77 -11.61 -7.23
C ARG A 7 18.13 -10.92 -7.39
N SER A 8 19.13 -11.60 -7.94
CA SER A 8 20.44 -11.00 -8.19
C SER A 8 20.40 -9.95 -9.31
N LEU A 9 19.58 -10.16 -10.35
CA LEU A 9 19.34 -9.16 -11.39
C LEU A 9 18.59 -7.94 -10.87
N LYS A 10 17.60 -8.13 -9.98
CA LYS A 10 16.97 -7.01 -9.27
C LYS A 10 18.00 -6.21 -8.48
N PHE A 11 18.87 -6.87 -7.72
CA PHE A 11 19.93 -6.18 -6.96
C PHE A 11 20.90 -5.40 -7.87
N VAL A 12 21.28 -5.94 -9.02
CA VAL A 12 22.07 -5.22 -10.03
C VAL A 12 21.34 -3.94 -10.49
N HIS A 13 20.04 -4.04 -10.79
CA HIS A 13 19.24 -2.88 -11.17
C HIS A 13 19.18 -1.83 -10.04
N ASP A 14 18.97 -2.28 -8.81
CA ASP A 14 18.91 -1.45 -7.61
C ASP A 14 20.22 -0.66 -7.39
N VAL A 15 21.37 -1.32 -7.56
CA VAL A 15 22.70 -0.67 -7.53
C VAL A 15 22.80 0.45 -8.56
N LEU A 16 22.35 0.20 -9.80
CA LEU A 16 22.42 1.18 -10.89
C LEU A 16 21.45 2.35 -10.69
N VAL A 17 20.26 2.11 -10.11
CA VAL A 17 19.29 3.17 -9.77
C VAL A 17 19.83 4.09 -8.68
N ALA A 18 20.50 3.52 -7.67
CA ALA A 18 21.05 4.28 -6.56
C ALA A 18 22.33 5.03 -6.95
N CYS A 19 23.28 4.35 -7.59
CA CYS A 19 24.65 4.85 -7.76
C CYS A 19 25.01 5.19 -9.21
N GLY A 20 24.15 4.93 -10.18
CA GLY A 20 24.39 5.18 -11.59
C GLY A 20 25.32 4.16 -12.27
N ALA A 21 25.52 4.34 -13.59
CA ALA A 21 26.37 3.50 -14.40
C ALA A 21 27.86 3.87 -14.23
N GLN A 22 28.51 3.30 -13.22
CA GLN A 22 29.94 3.46 -12.95
C GLN A 22 30.61 2.09 -12.78
N PRO A 23 31.95 1.98 -12.87
CA PRO A 23 32.63 0.72 -12.62
C PRO A 23 32.27 0.17 -11.23
N VAL A 24 32.17 -1.15 -11.09
CA VAL A 24 31.75 -1.81 -9.84
C VAL A 24 32.84 -2.77 -9.37
N LEU A 25 33.09 -2.78 -8.06
CA LEU A 25 33.88 -3.80 -7.39
C LEU A 25 32.96 -4.69 -6.55
N GLU A 26 32.79 -5.95 -6.95
CA GLU A 26 32.08 -6.96 -6.18
C GLU A 26 33.00 -7.61 -5.14
N ILE A 27 32.64 -7.51 -3.87
CA ILE A 27 33.30 -8.22 -2.77
C ILE A 27 32.60 -9.59 -2.65
N ALA A 28 33.34 -10.68 -2.81
CA ALA A 28 32.78 -12.03 -2.82
C ALA A 28 33.62 -13.02 -1.99
N THR A 29 32.99 -14.09 -1.50
CA THR A 29 33.67 -15.14 -0.70
C THR A 29 34.37 -16.19 -1.55
N ALA A 30 33.84 -16.54 -2.73
CA ALA A 30 34.40 -17.59 -3.59
C ALA A 30 34.20 -17.35 -5.09
N ALA A 31 32.95 -17.15 -5.54
CA ALA A 31 32.62 -16.90 -6.94
C ALA A 31 31.74 -15.65 -7.04
N PRO A 32 32.11 -14.66 -7.87
CA PRO A 32 31.31 -13.45 -8.04
C PRO A 32 29.96 -13.76 -8.72
N GLU A 33 28.85 -13.48 -8.04
CA GLU A 33 27.50 -13.80 -8.50
C GLU A 33 26.94 -12.70 -9.41
N LEU A 34 27.34 -11.45 -9.20
CA LEU A 34 26.73 -10.28 -9.84
C LEU A 34 27.44 -9.85 -11.13
N LEU A 35 28.71 -10.24 -11.35
CA LEU A 35 29.51 -9.76 -12.48
C LEU A 35 28.82 -9.88 -13.84
N ASN A 36 28.17 -11.01 -14.11
CA ASN A 36 27.50 -11.22 -15.40
C ASN A 36 26.28 -10.29 -15.55
N GLY A 37 25.55 -10.03 -14.46
CA GLY A 37 24.44 -9.09 -14.45
C GLY A 37 24.92 -7.68 -14.78
N PHE A 38 25.96 -7.18 -14.10
CA PHE A 38 26.55 -5.87 -14.42
C PHE A 38 27.11 -5.80 -15.85
N ARG A 39 27.87 -6.81 -16.29
CA ARG A 39 28.43 -6.85 -17.65
C ARG A 39 27.36 -6.91 -18.73
N SER A 40 26.23 -7.57 -18.48
CA SER A 40 25.09 -7.57 -19.40
C SER A 40 24.47 -6.18 -19.58
N GLN A 41 24.62 -5.31 -18.58
CA GLN A 41 24.24 -3.90 -18.61
C GLN A 41 25.39 -2.99 -19.10
N SER A 42 26.43 -3.56 -19.70
CA SER A 42 27.64 -2.86 -20.17
C SER A 42 28.44 -2.14 -19.07
N ILE A 43 28.35 -2.62 -17.83
CA ILE A 43 29.10 -2.07 -16.69
C ILE A 43 30.42 -2.80 -16.52
N ILE A 44 31.50 -2.03 -16.31
CA ILE A 44 32.82 -2.57 -15.96
C ILE A 44 32.72 -3.13 -14.54
N ALA A 45 32.74 -4.45 -14.40
CA ALA A 45 32.64 -5.11 -13.10
C ALA A 45 33.85 -6.02 -12.85
N ASN A 46 34.51 -5.78 -11.72
CA ASN A 46 35.64 -6.53 -11.20
C ASN A 46 35.25 -7.16 -9.86
N ALA A 47 35.98 -8.19 -9.44
CA ALA A 47 35.75 -8.85 -8.17
C ALA A 47 36.97 -8.79 -7.27
N MET A 48 36.72 -8.93 -5.97
CA MET A 48 37.70 -9.00 -4.91
C MET A 48 37.27 -10.01 -3.86
N THR A 49 38.24 -10.73 -3.31
CA THR A 49 38.01 -11.63 -2.18
C THR A 49 38.06 -10.89 -0.85
N LEU A 50 37.39 -11.43 0.18
CA LEU A 50 37.48 -10.87 1.54
C LEU A 50 38.94 -10.80 2.04
N ASP A 51 39.76 -11.79 1.73
CA ASP A 51 41.17 -11.83 2.16
C ASP A 51 42.01 -10.71 1.53
N GLU A 52 41.77 -10.40 0.25
CA GLU A 52 42.43 -9.27 -0.45
C GLU A 52 41.99 -7.93 0.13
N LEU A 53 40.71 -7.79 0.46
CA LEU A 53 40.16 -6.59 1.08
C LEU A 53 40.77 -6.36 2.47
N GLU A 54 40.87 -7.39 3.30
CA GLU A 54 41.44 -7.31 4.66
C GLU A 54 42.94 -7.01 4.69
N ARG A 55 43.68 -7.39 3.64
CA ARG A 55 45.09 -7.00 3.48
C ARG A 55 45.26 -5.58 2.95
N ALA A 56 44.17 -4.95 2.52
CA ALA A 56 44.19 -3.70 1.77
C ALA A 56 45.09 -3.76 0.52
N ASP A 57 45.21 -4.93 -0.10
CA ASP A 57 45.98 -5.17 -1.34
C ASP A 57 45.22 -4.63 -2.59
N VAL A 58 44.46 -3.55 -2.40
CA VAL A 58 43.47 -3.03 -3.34
C VAL A 58 44.03 -1.83 -4.08
N ILE A 59 44.17 -1.94 -5.40
CA ILE A 59 44.27 -0.76 -6.25
C ILE A 59 42.85 -0.30 -6.57
N ARG A 60 42.40 0.74 -5.87
CA ARG A 60 41.06 1.30 -6.07
C ARG A 60 40.97 1.97 -7.44
N HIS A 61 40.13 1.41 -8.31
CA HIS A 61 39.80 1.96 -9.62
C HIS A 61 38.33 2.42 -9.73
N THR A 62 37.58 2.35 -8.63
CA THR A 62 36.17 2.74 -8.58
C THR A 62 35.79 3.33 -7.23
N ASP A 63 34.69 4.06 -7.21
CA ASP A 63 34.05 4.63 -6.03
C ASP A 63 32.98 3.71 -5.42
N LEU A 64 32.56 2.65 -6.14
CA LEU A 64 31.44 1.78 -5.76
C LEU A 64 31.89 0.35 -5.45
N ALA A 65 31.61 -0.08 -4.21
CA ALA A 65 31.74 -1.48 -3.81
C ALA A 65 30.35 -2.10 -3.55
N VAL A 66 30.18 -3.34 -3.99
CA VAL A 66 28.94 -4.10 -3.80
C VAL A 66 29.23 -5.44 -3.16
N ALA A 67 28.27 -5.96 -2.41
CA ALA A 67 28.35 -7.27 -1.79
C ALA A 67 26.96 -7.92 -1.79
N TYR A 68 26.89 -9.21 -2.08
CA TYR A 68 25.64 -9.97 -2.12
C TYR A 68 25.75 -11.16 -1.17
N HIS A 69 25.10 -11.07 -0.01
CA HIS A 69 25.13 -12.08 1.06
C HIS A 69 26.55 -12.49 1.48
N THR A 70 27.52 -11.59 1.32
CA THR A 70 28.95 -11.87 1.51
C THR A 70 29.35 -11.84 2.98
N PHE A 71 28.69 -11.00 3.78
CA PHE A 71 29.04 -10.74 5.17
C PHE A 71 28.21 -11.55 6.18
N ASP A 72 27.20 -12.28 5.70
CA ASP A 72 26.15 -12.89 6.54
C ASP A 72 26.70 -13.88 7.58
N THR A 73 27.76 -14.61 7.23
CA THR A 73 28.36 -15.64 8.10
C THR A 73 29.54 -15.13 8.93
N LEU A 74 29.93 -13.86 8.79
CA LEU A 74 31.07 -13.29 9.52
C LEU A 74 30.66 -12.86 10.93
N ASP A 75 31.62 -12.80 11.87
CA ASP A 75 31.40 -12.22 13.19
C ASP A 75 31.33 -10.68 13.16
N ALA A 76 30.66 -10.10 14.15
CA ALA A 76 30.43 -8.66 14.25
C ALA A 76 31.74 -7.84 14.21
N ALA A 77 32.76 -8.26 14.94
CA ALA A 77 34.02 -7.53 15.03
C ALA A 77 34.78 -7.54 13.69
N ARG A 78 34.69 -8.64 12.94
CA ARG A 78 35.24 -8.74 11.60
C ARG A 78 34.51 -7.83 10.61
N ILE A 79 33.17 -7.81 10.64
CA ILE A 79 32.36 -6.92 9.80
C ILE A 79 32.73 -5.44 10.04
N GLU A 80 32.84 -5.02 11.30
CA GLU A 80 33.20 -3.63 11.63
C GLU A 80 34.60 -3.25 11.11
N ARG A 81 35.59 -4.15 11.21
CA ARG A 81 36.93 -3.92 10.64
C ARG A 81 36.88 -3.80 9.11
N ILE A 82 36.07 -4.63 8.45
CA ILE A 82 35.90 -4.57 6.99
C ILE A 82 35.29 -3.23 6.59
N PHE A 83 34.24 -2.77 7.28
CA PHE A 83 33.61 -1.47 6.98
C PHE A 83 34.56 -0.30 7.21
N ALA A 84 35.37 -0.33 8.27
CA ALA A 84 36.44 0.65 8.48
C ALA A 84 37.47 0.63 7.35
N THR A 85 37.89 -0.57 6.92
CA THR A 85 38.83 -0.72 5.78
C THR A 85 38.25 -0.16 4.48
N LEU A 86 36.96 -0.38 4.21
CA LEU A 86 36.26 0.18 3.05
C LEU A 86 36.22 1.72 3.11
N ALA A 87 36.04 2.29 4.31
CA ALA A 87 36.12 3.73 4.52
C ALA A 87 37.54 4.26 4.26
N ASP A 88 38.58 3.57 4.75
CA ASP A 88 39.98 3.95 4.60
C ASP A 88 40.47 3.88 3.14
N LEU A 89 40.02 2.86 2.40
CA LEU A 89 40.22 2.76 0.95
C LEU A 89 39.46 3.86 0.19
N GLY A 90 38.53 4.53 0.86
CA GLY A 90 37.85 5.73 0.41
C GLY A 90 36.66 5.50 -0.51
N PHE A 91 36.13 4.27 -0.58
CA PHE A 91 34.92 3.99 -1.37
C PHE A 91 33.83 5.01 -1.04
N ARG A 92 33.24 5.61 -2.07
CA ARG A 92 32.20 6.61 -1.90
C ARG A 92 30.84 5.95 -1.70
N TYR A 93 30.56 4.87 -2.41
CA TYR A 93 29.27 4.21 -2.41
C TYR A 93 29.41 2.75 -2.02
N LEU A 94 28.55 2.30 -1.11
CA LEU A 94 28.43 0.90 -0.73
C LEU A 94 26.99 0.46 -0.94
N VAL A 95 26.79 -0.65 -1.65
CA VAL A 95 25.46 -1.26 -1.80
C VAL A 95 25.53 -2.74 -1.47
N PHE A 96 24.85 -3.15 -0.41
CA PHE A 96 24.94 -4.51 0.12
C PHE A 96 23.56 -5.17 0.19
N GLN A 97 23.50 -6.43 -0.23
CA GLN A 97 22.42 -7.34 0.16
C GLN A 97 22.91 -8.16 1.35
N VAL A 98 22.19 -8.12 2.48
CA VAL A 98 22.58 -8.80 3.73
C VAL A 98 21.42 -9.62 4.30
N ALA A 99 21.74 -10.67 5.04
CA ALA A 99 20.76 -11.36 5.89
C ALA A 99 20.39 -10.51 7.11
N LEU A 100 19.10 -10.49 7.45
CA LEU A 100 18.58 -9.81 8.65
C LEU A 100 18.29 -10.79 9.79
N GLU A 101 18.07 -12.06 9.46
CA GLU A 101 17.93 -13.18 10.40
C GLU A 101 19.20 -14.04 10.46
N ALA A 102 19.31 -14.91 11.47
CA ALA A 102 20.44 -15.82 11.62
C ALA A 102 20.49 -16.84 10.46
N CYS A 103 21.62 -16.93 9.75
CA CYS A 103 21.76 -17.75 8.56
C CYS A 103 22.68 -18.98 8.78
N GLY A 104 22.08 -20.17 8.91
CA GLY A 104 22.80 -21.46 8.90
C GLY A 104 23.37 -21.92 10.26
N PRO A 105 23.93 -23.14 10.33
CA PRO A 105 24.33 -23.79 11.59
C PRO A 105 25.51 -23.12 12.31
N ASP A 106 26.31 -22.33 11.60
CA ASP A 106 27.49 -21.63 12.14
C ASP A 106 27.24 -20.14 12.46
N SER A 107 26.09 -19.58 12.06
CA SER A 107 25.69 -18.20 12.37
C SER A 107 24.83 -18.17 13.62
N THR A 108 25.30 -17.52 14.68
CA THR A 108 24.65 -17.55 16.01
C THR A 108 23.78 -16.33 16.33
N GLU A 109 23.86 -15.24 15.57
CA GLU A 109 23.16 -13.97 15.88
C GLU A 109 22.35 -13.43 14.70
N ALA A 110 21.07 -13.15 14.92
CA ALA A 110 20.25 -12.36 14.00
C ALA A 110 20.67 -10.89 14.05
N ARG A 111 20.81 -10.25 12.88
CA ARG A 111 21.29 -8.87 12.76
C ARG A 111 20.24 -8.02 12.05
N PRO A 112 19.33 -7.38 12.80
CA PRO A 112 18.33 -6.51 12.20
C PRO A 112 18.97 -5.35 11.43
N ARG A 113 18.22 -4.74 10.51
CA ARG A 113 18.68 -3.62 9.67
C ARG A 113 19.39 -2.51 10.44
N ASN A 114 18.84 -2.12 11.59
CA ASN A 114 19.43 -1.07 12.43
C ASN A 114 20.84 -1.43 12.92
N TRP A 115 21.16 -2.71 13.13
CA TRP A 115 22.52 -3.14 13.49
C TRP A 115 23.49 -2.85 12.34
N TRP A 116 23.12 -3.25 11.12
CA TRP A 116 23.94 -3.04 9.93
C TRP A 116 24.16 -1.55 9.63
N GLU A 117 23.08 -0.77 9.64
CA GLU A 117 23.13 0.68 9.43
C GLU A 117 24.03 1.35 10.48
N ASN A 118 23.88 1.00 11.76
CA ASN A 118 24.73 1.55 12.82
C ASN A 118 26.21 1.18 12.68
N ALA A 119 26.52 -0.05 12.25
CA ALA A 119 27.90 -0.47 11.98
C ALA A 119 28.53 0.38 10.85
N LEU A 120 27.77 0.65 9.79
CA LEU A 120 28.22 1.50 8.68
C LEU A 120 28.32 2.98 9.07
N PHE A 121 27.40 3.48 9.90
CA PHE A 121 27.46 4.84 10.44
C PHE A 121 28.70 5.07 11.30
N ARG A 122 29.07 4.08 12.13
CA ARG A 122 30.34 4.11 12.89
C ARG A 122 31.57 4.12 11.99
N ALA A 123 31.51 3.45 10.84
CA ALA A 123 32.57 3.46 9.84
C ALA A 123 32.61 4.74 8.98
N GLY A 124 31.73 5.72 9.22
CA GLY A 124 31.74 7.01 8.49
C GLY A 124 30.87 7.05 7.23
N PHE A 125 29.89 6.15 7.13
CA PHE A 125 28.88 6.18 6.06
C PHE A 125 27.54 6.76 6.55
N ARG A 126 26.65 7.05 5.61
CA ARG A 126 25.25 7.46 5.81
C ARG A 126 24.36 6.80 4.77
N LYS A 127 23.04 6.75 4.99
CA LYS A 127 22.06 6.33 3.98
C LYS A 127 22.24 7.20 2.74
N HIS A 128 22.29 6.57 1.57
CA HIS A 128 22.42 7.30 0.31
C HIS A 128 21.17 8.16 0.05
N PRO A 129 21.29 9.39 -0.48
CA PRO A 129 20.13 10.24 -0.78
C PRO A 129 19.10 9.60 -1.74
N ARG A 130 19.52 8.61 -2.53
CA ARG A 130 18.65 7.84 -3.45
C ARG A 130 18.12 6.52 -2.89
N SER A 131 18.27 6.24 -1.59
CA SER A 131 17.88 4.94 -1.01
C SER A 131 16.42 4.57 -1.27
N TYR A 132 15.48 5.51 -1.19
CA TYR A 132 14.04 5.25 -1.42
C TYR A 132 13.63 5.24 -2.90
N ARG A 133 14.59 5.41 -3.83
CA ARG A 133 14.38 5.02 -5.25
C ARG A 133 14.48 3.51 -5.45
N VAL A 134 15.01 2.81 -4.45
CA VAL A 134 15.26 1.37 -4.46
C VAL A 134 14.43 0.66 -3.39
N LEU A 135 14.32 1.27 -2.20
CA LEU A 135 13.56 0.77 -1.08
C LEU A 135 12.13 1.33 -1.08
N SER A 136 11.14 0.47 -0.86
CA SER A 136 9.75 0.87 -0.61
C SER A 136 9.55 1.10 0.88
N TYR A 137 9.04 2.28 1.25
CA TYR A 137 8.81 2.65 2.65
C TYR A 137 7.87 1.68 3.39
N SER A 138 6.80 1.22 2.73
CA SER A 138 5.88 0.24 3.29
C SER A 138 6.49 -1.16 3.35
N ASP A 139 7.34 -1.52 2.38
CA ASP A 139 7.94 -2.88 2.32
C ASP A 139 9.01 -3.07 3.41
N LEU A 140 9.58 -1.98 3.95
CA LEU A 140 10.47 -2.02 5.13
C LEU A 140 9.78 -2.57 6.39
N GLU A 141 8.45 -2.66 6.40
CA GLU A 141 7.71 -3.37 7.45
C GLU A 141 7.95 -4.89 7.41
N TRP A 142 8.10 -5.44 6.21
CA TRP A 142 8.07 -6.88 5.95
C TRP A 142 9.44 -7.47 5.63
N GLU A 143 10.49 -6.72 5.90
CA GLU A 143 11.86 -7.12 5.62
C GLU A 143 12.35 -8.09 6.71
N THR A 144 12.05 -9.39 6.54
CA THR A 144 12.35 -10.42 7.54
C THR A 144 13.65 -11.17 7.25
N GLU A 145 13.82 -11.71 6.05
CA GLU A 145 14.97 -12.60 5.75
C GLU A 145 16.24 -11.84 5.33
N SER A 146 16.11 -10.84 4.46
CA SER A 146 17.23 -10.13 3.85
C SER A 146 16.87 -8.70 3.50
N GLY A 147 17.87 -7.81 3.49
CA GLY A 147 17.66 -6.43 3.13
C GLY A 147 18.76 -5.79 2.30
N THR A 148 18.38 -4.75 1.56
CA THR A 148 19.29 -3.93 0.77
C THR A 148 19.70 -2.69 1.55
N LEU A 149 21.01 -2.47 1.68
CA LEU A 149 21.63 -1.30 2.29
C LEU A 149 22.27 -0.47 1.17
N VAL A 150 21.94 0.82 1.11
CA VAL A 150 22.48 1.75 0.11
C VAL A 150 23.11 2.92 0.85
N MET A 151 24.43 3.06 0.75
CA MET A 151 25.21 3.95 1.62
C MET A 151 26.14 4.85 0.82
N GLU A 152 26.37 6.05 1.35
CA GLU A 152 27.36 7.02 0.87
C GLU A 152 28.37 7.34 1.98
N LYS A 153 29.64 7.54 1.64
CA LYS A 153 30.67 8.01 2.56
C LYS A 153 30.40 9.48 2.94
N VAL A 154 30.48 9.78 4.23
CA VAL A 154 30.38 11.16 4.73
C VAL A 154 31.68 11.93 4.39
N PRO A 155 31.61 13.21 3.97
CA PRO A 155 32.81 13.99 3.67
C PRO A 155 33.79 14.08 4.85
N GLU A 156 35.08 13.93 4.58
CA GLU A 156 36.16 13.95 5.60
C GLU A 156 36.17 15.23 6.47
N PRO A 157 35.95 16.44 5.93
CA PRO A 157 35.85 17.65 6.75
C PRO A 157 34.70 17.59 7.76
N SER A 158 33.56 17.01 7.36
CA SER A 158 32.41 16.81 8.25
C SER A 158 32.73 15.78 9.33
N LEU A 159 33.33 14.64 8.95
CA LEU A 159 33.77 13.63 9.91
C LEU A 159 34.72 14.27 10.92
N THR A 160 35.72 15.04 10.49
CA THR A 160 36.68 15.70 11.39
C THR A 160 36.02 16.73 12.33
N ALA A 161 35.11 17.56 11.83
CA ALA A 161 34.46 18.60 12.62
C ALA A 161 33.43 18.03 13.62
N TYR A 162 32.73 16.95 13.23
CA TYR A 162 31.64 16.31 13.97
C TYR A 162 31.95 14.82 14.25
N LEU A 163 33.19 14.55 14.67
CA LEU A 163 33.86 13.23 14.81
C LEU A 163 33.13 12.21 15.68
N SER A 164 32.33 12.64 16.65
CA SER A 164 31.48 11.72 17.42
C SER A 164 30.02 12.08 17.17
N ILE A 165 29.21 11.06 16.88
CA ILE A 165 27.74 11.17 16.97
C ILE A 165 27.34 11.69 18.36
N THR A 166 28.18 11.44 19.38
CA THR A 166 28.10 12.00 20.73
C THR A 166 28.15 13.53 20.76
N ARG A 167 28.92 14.21 19.90
CA ARG A 167 28.94 15.69 19.85
C ARG A 167 27.65 16.25 19.22
N LEU A 168 27.07 15.54 18.26
CA LEU A 168 25.72 15.83 17.71
C LEU A 168 24.63 15.56 18.77
N MET A 169 24.79 14.51 19.59
CA MET A 169 23.89 14.17 20.69
C MET A 169 24.03 15.14 21.89
N ASP A 170 25.24 15.64 22.17
CA ASP A 170 25.56 16.53 23.29
C ASP A 170 25.12 18.00 23.03
N GLU A 171 24.97 18.40 21.76
CA GLU A 171 24.52 19.76 21.35
C GLU A 171 22.98 19.96 21.34
N ARG A 172 22.21 19.01 21.90
CA ARG A 172 20.76 19.01 22.27
C ARG A 172 19.74 18.43 21.26
N ALA A 173 19.05 17.40 21.76
CA ALA A 173 17.59 17.20 21.83
C ALA A 173 16.65 17.28 20.60
N LEU A 174 17.00 17.87 19.45
CA LEU A 174 16.02 18.05 18.34
C LEU A 174 16.55 17.91 16.90
N TYR A 175 17.85 17.83 16.63
CA TYR A 175 18.37 17.82 15.24
C TYR A 175 19.35 16.68 15.00
N VAL A 176 18.84 15.57 14.47
CA VAL A 176 19.67 14.45 13.99
C VAL A 176 19.65 14.45 12.46
N ASP A 177 20.78 14.12 11.85
CA ASP A 177 20.83 13.89 10.41
C ASP A 177 20.12 12.55 10.15
N MET A 178 18.92 12.61 9.56
CA MET A 178 18.12 11.40 9.33
C MET A 178 18.80 10.41 8.39
N ALA A 179 19.76 10.83 7.57
CA ALA A 179 20.56 9.90 6.78
C ALA A 179 21.55 9.10 7.66
N ARG A 180 21.80 9.51 8.90
CA ARG A 180 22.69 8.87 9.89
C ARG A 180 21.94 8.34 11.11
N GLU A 181 20.63 8.19 10.99
CA GLU A 181 19.75 7.63 12.01
C GLU A 181 19.07 6.36 11.47
N THR A 182 18.89 5.37 12.36
CA THR A 182 18.26 4.09 12.01
C THR A 182 16.79 4.08 12.40
N GLY A 183 15.98 3.32 11.65
CA GLY A 183 14.62 2.98 12.04
C GLY A 183 13.52 3.92 11.54
N ARG A 184 12.30 3.64 12.01
CA ARG A 184 11.02 4.17 11.49
C ARG A 184 10.96 5.69 11.39
N HIS A 185 11.50 6.38 12.40
CA HIS A 185 11.52 7.83 12.45
C HIS A 185 12.32 8.44 11.28
N SER A 186 13.60 8.07 11.15
CA SER A 186 14.45 8.43 10.02
C SER A 186 13.81 8.10 8.67
N ASP A 187 13.27 6.87 8.54
CA ASP A 187 12.66 6.43 7.29
C ASP A 187 11.45 7.28 6.90
N GLY A 188 10.63 7.65 7.88
CA GLY A 188 9.44 8.49 7.72
C GLY A 188 9.78 9.90 7.24
N HIS A 189 10.84 10.51 7.77
CA HIS A 189 11.29 11.82 7.28
C HIS A 189 11.85 11.74 5.86
N MET A 190 12.72 10.77 5.58
CA MET A 190 13.37 10.67 4.28
C MET A 190 12.38 10.39 3.15
N VAL A 191 11.36 9.54 3.36
CA VAL A 191 10.37 9.28 2.29
C VAL A 191 9.55 10.52 1.91
N ARG A 192 9.33 11.47 2.81
CA ARG A 192 8.64 12.74 2.47
C ARG A 192 9.49 13.60 1.52
N TYR A 193 10.80 13.61 1.69
CA TYR A 193 11.71 14.30 0.77
C TYR A 193 11.85 13.56 -0.57
N ASP A 194 11.78 12.23 -0.60
CA ASP A 194 11.69 11.48 -1.87
C ASP A 194 10.39 11.83 -2.63
N HIS A 195 9.28 11.98 -1.89
CA HIS A 195 8.02 12.47 -2.45
C HIS A 195 8.14 13.91 -2.98
N ALA A 196 8.80 14.81 -2.25
CA ALA A 196 9.09 16.17 -2.71
C ALA A 196 9.88 16.17 -4.03
N ALA A 197 10.89 15.30 -4.14
CA ALA A 197 11.70 15.17 -5.35
C ALA A 197 10.86 14.75 -6.58
N ALA A 198 9.78 14.01 -6.40
CA ALA A 198 8.87 13.61 -7.49
C ALA A 198 7.99 14.76 -8.02
N LEU A 199 7.88 15.87 -7.28
CA LEU A 199 7.13 17.07 -7.69
C LEU A 199 7.99 18.07 -8.48
N VAL A 200 9.31 17.94 -8.41
CA VAL A 200 10.28 18.83 -9.06
C VAL A 200 10.25 18.60 -10.57
N ARG A 201 10.02 19.68 -11.32
CA ARG A 201 10.12 19.69 -12.78
C ARG A 201 11.57 19.98 -13.19
N PRO A 202 12.01 19.58 -14.39
CA PRO A 202 13.35 19.90 -14.86
C PRO A 202 13.62 21.41 -14.81
N GLY A 203 14.78 21.79 -14.26
CA GLY A 203 15.21 23.17 -14.14
C GLY A 203 14.57 23.98 -13.01
N ASP A 204 13.67 23.40 -12.21
CA ASP A 204 13.01 24.10 -11.11
C ASP A 204 14.00 24.60 -10.04
N MET A 205 13.68 25.75 -9.44
CA MET A 205 14.30 26.25 -8.21
C MET A 205 13.48 25.79 -7.01
N VAL A 206 14.13 25.09 -6.08
CA VAL A 206 13.52 24.55 -4.88
C VAL A 206 14.00 25.30 -3.64
N VAL A 207 13.09 25.63 -2.73
CA VAL A 207 13.39 26.12 -1.38
C VAL A 207 12.91 25.08 -0.36
N ASP A 208 13.79 24.68 0.54
CA ASP A 208 13.53 23.79 1.67
C ASP A 208 13.62 24.60 2.96
N ALA A 209 12.49 24.97 3.54
CA ALA A 209 12.38 25.85 4.69
C ALA A 209 12.25 25.05 5.99
N ALA A 210 13.11 25.39 6.97
CA ALA A 210 13.45 24.56 8.12
C ALA A 210 14.16 23.26 7.71
N CYS A 211 15.21 23.38 6.88
CA CYS A 211 15.92 22.23 6.31
C CYS A 211 16.76 21.44 7.33
N GLY A 212 16.91 21.94 8.57
CA GLY A 212 17.74 21.34 9.60
C GLY A 212 19.17 21.11 9.13
N LEU A 213 19.65 19.87 9.24
CA LEU A 213 21.01 19.46 8.87
C LEU A 213 21.19 19.20 7.35
N GLY A 214 20.16 19.46 6.53
CA GLY A 214 20.26 19.52 5.06
C GLY A 214 20.12 18.19 4.31
N TYR A 215 19.86 17.07 5.00
CA TYR A 215 19.70 15.75 4.38
C TYR A 215 18.53 15.70 3.37
N GLY A 216 17.44 16.41 3.66
CA GLY A 216 16.25 16.48 2.82
C GLY A 216 16.50 17.24 1.52
N SER A 217 17.09 18.43 1.62
CA SER A 217 17.60 19.21 0.48
C SER A 217 18.53 18.38 -0.42
N ALA A 218 19.45 17.62 0.17
CA ALA A 218 20.36 16.74 -0.58
C ALA A 218 19.63 15.60 -1.31
N MET A 219 18.61 15.02 -0.67
CA MET A 219 17.74 14.02 -1.29
C MET A 219 16.95 14.60 -2.46
N ILE A 220 16.33 15.77 -2.30
CA ILE A 220 15.62 16.44 -3.40
C ILE A 220 16.56 16.63 -4.60
N ALA A 221 17.77 17.16 -4.36
CA ALA A 221 18.74 17.37 -5.42
C ALA A 221 19.20 16.07 -6.09
N ALA A 222 19.47 15.01 -5.32
CA ALA A 222 19.93 13.73 -5.85
C ALA A 222 18.83 12.93 -6.56
N CYS A 223 17.56 13.16 -6.22
CA CYS A 223 16.41 12.42 -6.73
C CYS A 223 15.61 13.17 -7.81
N SER A 224 16.03 14.36 -8.23
CA SER A 224 15.30 15.18 -9.20
C SER A 224 16.22 15.88 -10.22
N SER A 225 15.61 16.68 -11.10
CA SER A 225 16.30 17.53 -12.08
C SER A 225 16.22 19.02 -11.70
N ALA A 226 16.15 19.34 -10.41
CA ALA A 226 16.22 20.72 -9.93
C ALA A 226 17.48 21.40 -10.46
N SER A 227 17.36 22.67 -10.88
CA SER A 227 18.54 23.48 -11.21
C SER A 227 19.24 23.98 -9.96
N ARG A 228 18.48 24.19 -8.88
CA ARG A 228 18.96 24.72 -7.60
C ARG A 228 18.05 24.29 -6.46
N VAL A 229 18.64 23.89 -5.34
CA VAL A 229 17.98 23.63 -4.07
C VAL A 229 18.59 24.53 -3.00
N VAL A 230 17.75 25.26 -2.28
CA VAL A 230 18.17 26.20 -1.22
C VAL A 230 17.56 25.75 0.10
N GLY A 231 18.39 25.21 0.99
CA GLY A 231 18.00 24.89 2.36
C GLY A 231 18.10 26.11 3.26
N VAL A 232 17.08 26.36 4.07
CA VAL A 232 17.03 27.50 5.00
C VAL A 232 16.70 27.00 6.39
N ASP A 233 17.49 27.38 7.38
CA ASP A 233 17.24 27.07 8.79
C ASP A 233 17.70 28.22 9.69
N VAL A 234 17.07 28.38 10.85
CA VAL A 234 17.43 29.44 11.82
C VAL A 234 18.74 29.12 12.54
N SER A 235 19.10 27.85 12.65
CA SER A 235 20.29 27.38 13.35
C SER A 235 21.56 27.52 12.49
N ALA A 236 22.42 28.47 12.83
CA ALA A 236 23.70 28.65 12.13
C ALA A 236 24.59 27.40 12.18
N SER A 237 24.61 26.67 13.31
CA SER A 237 25.40 25.44 13.43
C SER A 237 24.86 24.31 12.55
N ALA A 238 23.54 24.24 12.36
CA ALA A 238 22.92 23.28 11.45
C ALA A 238 23.28 23.58 9.98
N ILE A 239 23.30 24.86 9.62
CA ILE A 239 23.70 25.32 8.28
C ILE A 239 25.20 25.10 8.03
N ASP A 240 26.06 25.31 9.02
CA ASP A 240 27.48 24.99 8.91
C ASP A 240 27.68 23.48 8.67
N TYR A 241 26.96 22.63 9.41
CA TYR A 241 26.94 21.19 9.19
C TYR A 241 26.44 20.84 7.78
N ALA A 242 25.32 21.40 7.36
CA ALA A 242 24.71 21.12 6.06
C ALA A 242 25.65 21.50 4.90
N ASN A 243 26.31 22.66 4.98
CA ASN A 243 27.30 23.08 4.00
C ASN A 243 28.49 22.12 3.92
N LEU A 244 28.99 21.61 5.05
CA LEU A 244 30.09 20.65 5.09
C LEU A 244 29.71 19.24 4.58
N ASN A 245 28.44 18.84 4.74
CA ASN A 245 27.97 17.48 4.43
C ASN A 245 27.32 17.33 3.05
N TYR A 246 26.63 18.38 2.60
CA TYR A 246 25.71 18.35 1.48
C TYR A 246 25.88 19.51 0.51
N GLY A 247 26.71 20.51 0.85
CA GLY A 247 27.02 21.62 -0.04
C GLY A 247 27.69 21.12 -1.32
N ALA A 248 27.09 21.43 -2.46
CA ALA A 248 27.54 21.00 -3.79
C ALA A 248 27.04 21.98 -4.86
N PRO A 249 27.58 21.94 -6.10
CA PRO A 249 26.99 22.72 -7.19
C PRO A 249 25.48 22.46 -7.32
N GLY A 250 24.67 23.52 -7.24
CA GLY A 250 23.21 23.43 -7.26
C GLY A 250 22.54 23.24 -5.89
N ILE A 251 23.28 23.07 -4.80
CA ILE A 251 22.75 22.97 -3.43
C ILE A 251 23.44 24.01 -2.54
N GLU A 252 22.66 24.89 -1.92
CA GLU A 252 23.16 25.90 -0.98
C GLU A 252 22.34 25.91 0.31
N PHE A 253 23.00 26.22 1.42
CA PHE A 253 22.36 26.32 2.74
C PHE A 253 22.55 27.71 3.32
N ARG A 254 21.47 28.29 3.86
CA ARG A 254 21.43 29.66 4.36
C ARG A 254 20.81 29.73 5.75
N ALA A 255 21.49 30.44 6.65
CA ALA A 255 20.90 30.77 7.95
C ALA A 255 19.82 31.86 7.77
N GLY A 256 18.62 31.63 8.27
CA GLY A 256 17.51 32.58 8.16
C GLY A 256 16.24 32.11 8.89
N SER A 257 15.41 33.06 9.33
CA SER A 257 14.08 32.75 9.89
C SER A 257 13.07 32.52 8.77
N VAL A 258 12.19 31.55 8.96
CA VAL A 258 11.03 31.33 8.09
C VAL A 258 9.97 32.45 8.19
N ASP A 259 10.08 33.35 9.16
CA ASP A 259 9.21 34.52 9.29
C ASP A 259 9.37 35.52 8.12
N SER A 260 10.50 35.48 7.40
CA SER A 260 10.74 36.38 6.28
C SER A 260 11.66 35.79 5.23
N PHE A 261 11.22 35.85 3.97
CA PHE A 261 12.01 35.47 2.81
C PHE A 261 12.36 36.70 1.95
N ALA A 262 12.65 37.85 2.57
CA ALA A 262 12.90 39.11 1.88
C ALA A 262 14.11 39.09 0.92
N TRP A 263 15.00 38.10 1.05
CA TRP A 263 16.13 37.87 0.14
C TRP A 263 15.74 37.09 -1.12
N LEU A 264 14.53 36.52 -1.18
CA LEU A 264 13.92 35.94 -2.37
C LEU A 264 13.04 36.98 -3.07
N GLU A 265 13.24 37.09 -4.38
CA GLU A 265 12.37 37.89 -5.24
C GLU A 265 10.96 37.29 -5.31
N ASP A 266 9.98 38.14 -5.61
CA ASP A 266 8.62 37.67 -5.88
C ASP A 266 8.63 36.73 -7.10
N ALA A 267 7.82 35.68 -7.06
CA ALA A 267 7.70 34.71 -8.16
C ALA A 267 9.06 34.15 -8.66
N SER A 268 9.96 33.78 -7.74
CA SER A 268 11.26 33.20 -8.06
C SER A 268 11.37 31.68 -7.82
N VAL A 269 10.47 31.10 -7.03
CA VAL A 269 10.53 29.69 -6.56
C VAL A 269 9.53 28.81 -7.31
N ASP A 270 9.96 27.63 -7.77
CA ASP A 270 9.08 26.66 -8.45
C ASP A 270 8.50 25.62 -7.49
N LEU A 271 9.27 25.18 -6.48
CA LEU A 271 8.81 24.30 -5.41
C LEU A 271 9.28 24.82 -4.05
N PHE A 272 8.36 24.97 -3.12
CA PHE A 272 8.62 25.33 -1.73
C PHE A 272 8.25 24.13 -0.85
N VAL A 273 9.22 23.64 -0.08
CA VAL A 273 9.09 22.49 0.81
C VAL A 273 9.24 22.97 2.25
N SER A 274 8.38 22.53 3.16
CA SER A 274 8.52 22.80 4.59
C SER A 274 7.83 21.73 5.43
N PHE A 275 8.59 20.95 6.17
CA PHE A 275 8.07 19.83 6.94
C PHE A 275 8.10 20.13 8.44
N GLU A 276 6.96 19.91 9.12
CA GLU A 276 6.82 20.03 10.59
C GLU A 276 7.28 21.40 11.11
N THR A 277 6.87 22.45 10.40
CA THR A 277 7.27 23.83 10.68
C THR A 277 6.07 24.71 11.00
N LEU A 278 4.92 24.49 10.35
CA LEU A 278 3.76 25.39 10.42
C LEU A 278 3.16 25.44 11.84
N GLU A 279 3.21 24.33 12.58
CA GLU A 279 2.79 24.22 13.98
C GLU A 279 3.69 24.97 14.97
N HIS A 280 4.87 25.43 14.53
CA HIS A 280 5.87 26.09 15.37
C HIS A 280 6.08 27.57 15.03
N VAL A 281 5.52 28.07 13.92
CA VAL A 281 5.66 29.49 13.55
C VAL A 281 4.69 30.37 14.34
N SER A 282 5.14 31.57 14.69
CA SER A 282 4.34 32.54 15.43
C SER A 282 3.11 33.07 14.64
N SER A 283 3.16 33.01 13.30
CA SER A 283 2.07 33.41 12.43
C SER A 283 2.00 32.56 11.15
N PRO A 284 1.25 31.44 11.17
CA PRO A 284 1.06 30.57 9.99
C PRO A 284 0.60 31.34 8.75
N ARG A 285 -0.31 32.29 8.93
CA ARG A 285 -0.82 33.13 7.84
C ARG A 285 0.23 34.05 7.23
N ALA A 286 1.15 34.61 8.04
CA ALA A 286 2.22 35.45 7.51
C ALA A 286 3.24 34.61 6.72
N PHE A 287 3.59 33.44 7.24
CA PHE A 287 4.43 32.46 6.55
C PHE A 287 3.83 32.05 5.20
N LEU A 288 2.56 31.62 5.17
CA LEU A 288 1.89 31.22 3.93
C LEU A 288 1.78 32.37 2.90
N LYS A 289 1.65 33.62 3.35
CA LYS A 289 1.70 34.79 2.47
C LYS A 289 3.07 34.99 1.83
N GLU A 290 4.15 34.83 2.60
CA GLU A 290 5.50 34.90 2.05
C GLU A 290 5.77 33.76 1.07
N VAL A 291 5.31 32.53 1.39
CA VAL A 291 5.38 31.39 0.46
C VAL A 291 4.64 31.71 -0.85
N ALA A 292 3.40 32.19 -0.76
CA ALA A 292 2.63 32.58 -1.94
C ALA A 292 3.31 33.72 -2.74
N ARG A 293 3.98 34.67 -2.07
CA ARG A 293 4.72 35.76 -2.72
C ARG A 293 5.89 35.21 -3.56
N VAL A 294 6.74 34.38 -2.96
CA VAL A 294 7.96 33.88 -3.63
C VAL A 294 7.68 32.80 -4.67
N LEU A 295 6.57 32.08 -4.57
CA LEU A 295 6.18 31.09 -5.57
C LEU A 295 5.87 31.76 -6.92
N LYS A 296 6.43 31.18 -7.99
CA LYS A 296 6.00 31.44 -9.37
C LYS A 296 4.55 31.03 -9.56
N PRO A 297 3.81 31.60 -10.53
CA PRO A 297 2.55 31.03 -10.96
C PRO A 297 2.76 29.54 -11.31
N THR A 298 1.85 28.67 -10.91
CA THR A 298 1.99 27.19 -11.00
C THR A 298 3.14 26.55 -10.22
N GLY A 299 3.86 27.33 -9.42
CA GLY A 299 4.79 26.84 -8.41
C GLY A 299 4.04 26.16 -7.27
N ARG A 300 4.68 25.19 -6.61
CA ARG A 300 4.03 24.34 -5.61
C ARG A 300 4.56 24.56 -4.21
N LEU A 301 3.68 24.42 -3.23
CA LEU A 301 4.00 24.23 -1.82
C LEU A 301 3.76 22.76 -1.48
N LEU A 302 4.75 22.11 -0.90
CA LEU A 302 4.61 20.82 -0.22
C LEU A 302 4.92 21.04 1.26
N LEU A 303 3.95 20.78 2.12
CA LEU A 303 4.14 20.93 3.57
C LEU A 303 3.70 19.68 4.32
N SER A 304 4.24 19.47 5.51
CA SER A 304 3.73 18.46 6.46
C SER A 304 3.50 19.05 7.83
N ILE A 305 2.51 18.50 8.53
CA ILE A 305 2.18 18.82 9.91
C ILE A 305 2.00 17.52 10.70
N SER A 306 2.30 17.56 12.00
CA SER A 306 1.92 16.47 12.90
C SER A 306 0.40 16.41 13.07
N ASN A 307 -0.18 15.23 12.89
CA ASN A 307 -1.62 14.98 12.99
C ASN A 307 -2.00 14.46 14.38
N LEU A 308 -1.55 15.15 15.43
CA LEU A 308 -1.87 14.79 16.81
C LEU A 308 -3.20 15.44 17.18
N SER A 309 -4.27 14.64 17.32
CA SER A 309 -5.48 15.07 18.02
C SER A 309 -5.13 15.27 19.49
N ALA A 310 -5.54 16.40 20.08
CA ALA A 310 -5.36 16.71 21.47
C ALA A 310 -5.99 15.60 22.32
N ASP A 311 -5.17 14.85 23.05
CA ASP A 311 -5.37 14.67 24.49
C ASP A 311 -4.12 14.08 25.17
N GLU A 312 -3.90 14.57 26.40
CA GLU A 312 -2.98 14.11 27.44
C GLU A 312 -1.57 14.77 27.53
N THR A 313 -1.57 15.97 28.13
CA THR A 313 -0.54 16.59 29.02
C THR A 313 0.40 17.71 28.51
N SER A 314 0.42 18.11 27.24
CA SER A 314 1.20 19.30 26.83
C SER A 314 0.35 20.57 26.88
N GLN A 315 0.65 21.49 27.79
CA GLN A 315 0.03 22.81 27.91
C GLN A 315 0.52 23.83 26.83
N ASP A 316 1.25 23.41 25.80
CA ASP A 316 2.08 24.33 24.98
C ASP A 316 1.88 24.29 23.45
N SER A 317 0.76 23.81 22.88
CA SER A 317 0.52 23.99 21.43
C SER A 317 -0.89 24.51 21.10
N ASP A 318 -1.00 25.84 20.97
CA ASP A 318 -2.22 26.59 20.62
C ASP A 318 -2.68 26.39 19.15
N HIS A 319 -2.02 25.53 18.36
CA HIS A 319 -2.28 25.35 16.92
C HIS A 319 -2.40 23.86 16.55
N LEU A 320 -3.50 23.26 16.96
CA LEU A 320 -3.85 21.89 16.55
C LEU A 320 -4.42 21.94 15.12
N HIS A 321 -3.66 21.45 14.15
CA HIS A 321 -4.12 21.40 12.76
C HIS A 321 -4.60 19.99 12.41
N ASP A 322 -5.89 19.85 12.15
CA ASP A 322 -6.39 18.74 11.33
C ASP A 322 -6.33 19.12 9.84
N LEU A 323 -6.60 18.15 8.96
CA LEU A 323 -6.57 18.40 7.51
C LEU A 323 -7.51 19.55 7.11
N SER A 324 -8.68 19.66 7.76
CA SER A 324 -9.68 20.67 7.43
C SER A 324 -9.21 22.09 7.75
N THR A 325 -8.56 22.26 8.90
CA THR A 325 -7.99 23.53 9.37
C THR A 325 -6.83 23.93 8.46
N LEU A 326 -5.96 22.97 8.13
CA LEU A 326 -4.85 23.22 7.22
C LEU A 326 -5.33 23.67 5.82
N ILE A 327 -6.35 23.02 5.27
CA ILE A 327 -6.96 23.44 4.00
C ILE A 327 -7.53 24.85 4.11
N ALA A 328 -8.20 25.18 5.22
CA ALA A 328 -8.78 26.51 5.44
C ALA A 328 -7.72 27.63 5.48
N GLU A 329 -6.51 27.32 5.94
CA GLU A 329 -5.39 28.27 5.96
C GLU A 329 -4.69 28.42 4.60
N VAL A 330 -4.57 27.33 3.84
CA VAL A 330 -3.84 27.30 2.56
C VAL A 330 -4.71 27.76 1.38
N SER A 331 -5.97 27.33 1.33
CA SER A 331 -6.89 27.58 0.21
C SER A 331 -7.17 29.06 -0.14
N PRO A 332 -7.07 30.05 0.77
CA PRO A 332 -7.22 31.45 0.42
C PRO A 332 -6.06 32.00 -0.43
N LEU A 333 -4.91 31.33 -0.46
CA LEU A 333 -3.69 31.77 -1.14
C LEU A 333 -3.26 30.84 -2.27
N LEU A 334 -3.51 29.53 -2.13
CA LEU A 334 -3.04 28.51 -3.05
C LEU A 334 -4.15 27.50 -3.38
N ILE A 335 -4.06 26.89 -4.55
CA ILE A 335 -4.91 25.80 -5.01
C ILE A 335 -4.50 24.51 -4.31
N VAL A 336 -5.33 23.97 -3.42
CA VAL A 336 -5.05 22.66 -2.81
C VAL A 336 -5.22 21.56 -3.85
N GLU A 337 -4.15 20.83 -4.16
CA GLU A 337 -4.16 19.75 -5.16
C GLU A 337 -4.54 18.40 -4.56
N CYS A 338 -3.87 18.00 -3.48
CA CYS A 338 -4.08 16.72 -2.82
C CYS A 338 -3.44 16.68 -1.42
N ALA A 339 -3.89 15.71 -0.62
CA ALA A 339 -3.36 15.41 0.70
C ALA A 339 -2.82 13.97 0.75
N PHE A 340 -1.87 13.71 1.63
CA PHE A 340 -1.32 12.40 1.92
C PHE A 340 -1.30 12.18 3.42
N GLY A 341 -1.59 10.93 3.82
CA GLY A 341 -1.36 10.47 5.18
C GLY A 341 -0.03 9.72 5.25
N GLN A 342 0.67 9.88 6.37
CA GLN A 342 1.81 9.04 6.70
C GLN A 342 1.69 8.50 8.13
N THR A 343 2.02 7.23 8.28
CA THR A 343 2.22 6.54 9.56
C THR A 343 3.59 5.87 9.53
N ALA A 344 4.42 6.11 10.54
CA ALA A 344 5.70 5.44 10.73
C ALA A 344 5.57 4.22 11.65
N GLY A 345 4.64 4.28 12.60
CA GLY A 345 4.49 3.23 13.61
C GLY A 345 5.57 3.34 14.69
N GLY A 346 5.33 2.75 15.86
CA GLY A 346 6.21 2.89 17.02
C GLY A 346 6.18 4.29 17.67
N GLY A 347 5.30 5.17 17.19
CA GLY A 347 5.03 6.50 17.75
C GLY A 347 3.97 6.47 18.85
N ARG A 348 3.68 7.63 19.44
CA ARG A 348 2.67 7.74 20.52
C ARG A 348 1.24 7.47 20.04
N LYS A 349 0.89 7.95 18.84
CA LYS A 349 -0.47 7.86 18.30
C LYS A 349 -0.78 6.46 17.81
N PHE A 350 0.15 5.82 17.11
CA PHE A 350 0.00 4.46 16.59
C PHE A 350 1.24 3.60 16.85
N PRO A 351 1.43 3.10 18.09
CA PRO A 351 2.63 2.34 18.45
C PRO A 351 2.78 1.02 17.68
N GLU A 352 1.66 0.37 17.34
CA GLU A 352 1.64 -0.95 16.68
C GLU A 352 1.35 -0.88 15.17
N ALA A 353 1.14 0.32 14.62
CA ALA A 353 0.80 0.43 13.20
C ALA A 353 1.99 0.18 12.28
N ALA A 354 1.71 -0.43 11.12
CA ALA A 354 2.68 -0.59 10.05
C ALA A 354 3.07 0.75 9.39
N ARG A 355 4.29 0.83 8.84
CA ARG A 355 4.72 1.96 8.00
C ARG A 355 3.82 2.10 6.77
N ARG A 356 3.25 3.29 6.57
CA ARG A 356 2.38 3.59 5.43
C ARG A 356 2.57 5.04 4.96
N PHE A 357 2.57 5.24 3.64
CA PHE A 357 2.48 6.56 3.00
C PHE A 357 1.46 6.45 1.86
N TRP A 358 0.36 7.20 1.92
CA TRP A 358 -0.75 7.03 0.97
C TRP A 358 -1.39 8.36 0.61
N LYS A 359 -1.91 8.43 -0.63
CA LYS A 359 -2.70 9.57 -1.10
C LYS A 359 -4.11 9.49 -0.52
N SER A 360 -4.65 10.63 -0.11
CA SER A 360 -6.03 10.79 0.34
C SER A 360 -6.75 11.85 -0.49
N GLU A 361 -8.08 11.75 -0.56
CA GLU A 361 -8.91 12.83 -1.05
C GLU A 361 -8.88 13.99 -0.05
N VAL A 362 -8.89 15.22 -0.58
CA VAL A 362 -8.80 16.46 0.21
C VAL A 362 -10.01 16.61 1.16
N SER A 363 -11.15 16.00 0.81
CA SER A 363 -12.37 15.98 1.64
C SER A 363 -12.37 14.92 2.74
N SER A 364 -11.48 13.93 2.67
CA SER A 364 -11.51 12.78 3.57
C SER A 364 -10.64 13.02 4.80
N PRO A 365 -11.16 12.83 6.03
CA PRO A 365 -10.37 13.01 7.23
C PRO A 365 -9.22 12.00 7.27
N LEU A 366 -8.04 12.44 7.68
CA LEU A 366 -6.83 11.62 7.81
C LEU A 366 -6.62 11.16 9.26
N SER A 367 -7.65 10.63 9.92
CA SER A 367 -7.58 10.29 11.35
C SER A 367 -6.54 9.21 11.69
N ASP A 368 -6.27 8.29 10.76
CA ASP A 368 -5.33 7.17 10.87
C ASP A 368 -3.88 7.53 10.47
N ALA A 369 -3.60 8.80 10.17
CA ALA A 369 -2.26 9.31 9.90
C ALA A 369 -1.59 9.88 11.15
N GLU A 370 -0.28 9.71 11.28
CA GLU A 370 0.56 10.43 12.25
C GLU A 370 0.99 11.79 11.72
N TRP A 371 1.17 11.91 10.40
CA TRP A 371 1.46 13.16 9.71
C TRP A 371 0.53 13.36 8.52
N ILE A 372 0.11 14.61 8.32
CA ILE A 372 -0.61 15.06 7.12
C ILE A 372 0.39 15.79 6.24
N ILE A 373 0.43 15.44 4.97
CA ILE A 373 1.23 16.12 3.95
C ILE A 373 0.27 16.73 2.93
N LEU A 374 0.42 18.02 2.62
CA LEU A 374 -0.44 18.74 1.69
C LEU A 374 0.38 19.30 0.52
N THR A 375 -0.09 19.05 -0.69
CA THR A 375 0.42 19.70 -1.90
C THR A 375 -0.56 20.76 -2.37
N ALA A 376 -0.07 22.00 -2.54
CA ALA A 376 -0.84 23.11 -3.09
C ALA A 376 -0.06 23.83 -4.18
N MET A 377 -0.75 24.50 -5.11
CA MET A 377 -0.16 25.19 -6.26
C MET A 377 -0.63 26.63 -6.33
N LYS A 378 0.27 27.56 -6.66
CA LYS A 378 -0.11 28.95 -6.93
C LYS A 378 -0.93 29.03 -8.22
N SER A 379 -2.03 29.79 -8.19
CA SER A 379 -2.93 29.95 -9.34
C SER A 379 -2.17 30.53 -10.54
N HIS A 380 -2.56 30.15 -11.75
CA HIS A 380 -2.14 30.81 -12.98
C HIS A 380 -3.18 31.79 -13.50
N VAL A 381 -4.39 31.80 -12.94
CA VAL A 381 -5.53 32.57 -13.44
C VAL A 381 -5.66 33.93 -12.76
N ASP A 382 -5.35 34.00 -11.47
CA ASP A 382 -5.61 35.18 -10.63
C ASP A 382 -4.35 36.02 -10.36
N GLU A 383 -3.26 35.70 -11.04
CA GLU A 383 -1.97 36.38 -10.87
C GLU A 383 -1.81 37.57 -11.82
N PRO A 384 -1.09 38.62 -11.41
CA PRO A 384 -0.66 39.66 -12.33
C PRO A 384 0.25 39.05 -13.42
N PRO A 385 0.41 39.72 -14.58
CA PRO A 385 1.27 39.26 -15.65
C PRO A 385 2.73 39.18 -15.17
N ILE A 386 3.16 37.98 -14.82
CA ILE A 386 4.53 37.66 -14.39
C ILE A 386 5.28 37.08 -15.60
N PRO A 387 6.46 37.61 -15.95
CA PRO A 387 7.26 37.11 -17.07
C PRO A 387 7.50 35.61 -16.97
N TYR A 388 7.31 34.90 -18.07
CA TYR A 388 7.56 33.47 -18.13
C TYR A 388 8.98 33.19 -18.63
N ARG A 389 9.60 32.14 -18.08
CA ARG A 389 10.85 31.59 -18.59
C ARG A 389 10.74 30.08 -18.63
N GLU A 390 10.95 29.48 -19.80
CA GLU A 390 11.05 28.03 -19.90
C GLU A 390 12.35 27.56 -19.24
N THR A 391 12.22 26.59 -18.34
CA THR A 391 13.31 26.02 -17.54
C THR A 391 13.44 24.51 -17.75
N SER A 392 12.38 23.87 -18.22
CA SER A 392 12.25 22.43 -18.36
C SER A 392 12.86 21.91 -19.65
N PHE A 393 12.91 22.76 -20.68
CA PHE A 393 13.39 22.37 -22.01
C PHE A 393 14.33 23.43 -22.59
N PRO A 394 15.31 23.02 -23.42
CA PRO A 394 16.12 23.95 -24.18
C PRO A 394 15.25 24.82 -25.11
N ILE A 395 15.65 26.08 -25.25
CA ILE A 395 15.08 27.04 -26.20
C ILE A 395 16.11 27.25 -27.31
N PHE A 396 15.65 27.28 -28.55
CA PHE A 396 16.48 27.54 -29.72
C PHE A 396 16.13 28.90 -30.31
N ASP A 397 17.15 29.71 -30.62
CA ASP A 397 17.00 31.02 -31.26
C ASP A 397 16.77 30.85 -32.77
N ASP A 398 15.64 30.23 -33.11
CA ASP A 398 15.17 30.06 -34.48
C ASP A 398 13.68 30.45 -34.53
N PRO A 399 13.26 31.36 -35.43
CA PRO A 399 11.86 31.75 -35.58
C PRO A 399 10.92 30.57 -35.88
N ASN A 400 11.44 29.51 -36.49
CA ASN A 400 10.70 28.29 -36.84
C ASN A 400 10.67 27.27 -35.70
N PHE A 401 11.22 27.57 -34.53
CA PHE A 401 11.08 26.72 -33.35
C PHE A 401 9.77 27.05 -32.61
N HIS A 402 8.94 26.04 -32.35
CA HIS A 402 7.56 26.22 -31.89
C HIS A 402 7.20 25.39 -30.65
N VAL A 403 7.72 24.18 -30.50
CA VAL A 403 7.19 23.19 -29.55
C VAL A 403 7.31 23.57 -28.07
N THR A 404 8.25 24.46 -27.73
CA THR A 404 8.41 25.03 -26.37
C THR A 404 8.46 26.55 -26.36
N ALA A 405 7.99 27.21 -27.44
CA ALA A 405 7.95 28.66 -27.56
C ALA A 405 6.78 29.30 -26.78
N PHE A 406 6.58 28.88 -25.52
CA PHE A 406 5.39 29.21 -24.74
C PHE A 406 5.27 30.71 -24.46
N ASP A 407 6.38 31.38 -24.13
CA ASP A 407 6.43 32.83 -23.89
C ASP A 407 6.00 33.65 -25.10
N ARG A 408 6.35 33.17 -26.31
CA ARG A 408 6.00 33.83 -27.57
C ARG A 408 4.53 33.63 -27.93
N ASP A 409 4.01 32.42 -27.71
CA ASP A 409 2.77 31.96 -28.35
C ASP A 409 1.52 32.09 -27.46
N TYR A 410 1.66 32.12 -26.13
CA TYR A 410 0.54 32.22 -25.20
C TYR A 410 0.47 33.61 -24.57
N ALA A 411 -0.74 34.10 -24.30
CA ALA A 411 -0.90 35.32 -23.52
C ALA A 411 -0.54 35.09 -22.04
N ASN A 412 -0.85 33.90 -21.53
CA ASN A 412 -0.42 33.39 -20.24
C ASN A 412 0.32 32.06 -20.42
N PRO A 413 1.66 32.08 -20.55
CA PRO A 413 2.45 30.87 -20.77
C PRO A 413 2.43 29.89 -19.59
N TRP A 414 2.10 30.35 -18.37
CA TRP A 414 2.06 29.52 -17.17
C TRP A 414 1.00 28.41 -17.24
N ILE A 415 -0.03 28.55 -18.09
CA ILE A 415 -1.03 27.50 -18.30
C ILE A 415 -0.39 26.18 -18.77
N TYR A 416 0.77 26.24 -19.42
CA TYR A 416 1.49 25.04 -19.84
C TYR A 416 1.85 24.16 -18.65
N LYS A 417 2.50 24.73 -17.63
CA LYS A 417 2.93 24.02 -16.42
C LYS A 417 1.74 23.61 -15.53
N GLY A 418 0.66 24.39 -15.52
CA GLY A 418 -0.51 24.15 -14.66
C GLY A 418 -1.54 23.17 -15.23
N LEU A 419 -1.78 23.19 -16.56
CA LEU A 419 -2.90 22.46 -17.19
C LEU A 419 -2.47 21.45 -18.26
N ILE A 420 -1.34 21.68 -18.93
CA ILE A 420 -0.97 20.94 -20.16
C ILE A 420 0.09 19.88 -19.90
N SER A 421 1.20 20.24 -19.24
CA SER A 421 2.39 19.39 -19.11
C SER A 421 2.09 18.16 -18.25
N ILE A 422 2.25 16.95 -18.80
CA ILE A 422 2.12 15.69 -18.07
C ILE A 422 3.54 15.21 -17.72
N PRO A 423 3.78 14.69 -16.50
CA PRO A 423 2.83 14.53 -15.39
C PRO A 423 2.67 15.76 -14.48
N TRP A 424 3.23 16.93 -14.80
CA TRP A 424 3.42 18.00 -13.79
C TRP A 424 2.29 19.01 -13.63
N ARG A 425 1.24 18.92 -14.44
CA ARG A 425 0.00 19.69 -14.32
C ARG A 425 -0.74 19.39 -13.02
N LEU A 426 -1.81 20.12 -12.73
CA LEU A 426 -2.76 19.80 -11.67
C LEU A 426 -3.20 18.33 -11.75
N GLN A 427 -2.95 17.58 -10.68
CA GLN A 427 -3.19 16.14 -10.65
C GLN A 427 -4.66 15.78 -10.51
N ASP A 428 -5.37 16.47 -9.63
CA ASP A 428 -6.80 16.27 -9.41
C ASP A 428 -7.60 16.66 -10.67
N PRO A 429 -8.37 15.74 -11.29
CA PRO A 429 -9.13 16.02 -12.50
C PRO A 429 -10.21 17.10 -12.32
N ASN A 430 -10.86 17.16 -11.15
CA ASN A 430 -11.94 18.10 -10.87
C ASN A 430 -11.37 19.51 -10.72
N VAL A 431 -10.30 19.65 -9.93
CA VAL A 431 -9.59 20.92 -9.77
C VAL A 431 -9.00 21.38 -11.11
N ARG A 432 -8.39 20.48 -11.87
CA ARG A 432 -7.86 20.79 -13.21
C ARG A 432 -8.96 21.29 -14.16
N ASN A 433 -10.14 20.66 -14.15
CA ASN A 433 -11.26 21.08 -15.00
C ASN A 433 -11.79 22.46 -14.59
N LEU A 434 -11.93 22.70 -13.28
CA LEU A 434 -12.33 24.02 -12.74
C LEU A 434 -11.40 25.13 -13.24
N TYR A 435 -10.08 24.96 -13.10
CA TYR A 435 -9.13 25.99 -13.54
C TYR A 435 -9.00 26.08 -15.07
N ALA A 436 -9.23 24.99 -15.80
CA ALA A 436 -9.36 25.07 -17.26
C ALA A 436 -10.59 25.89 -17.68
N ARG A 437 -11.76 25.68 -17.05
CA ARG A 437 -12.97 26.49 -17.30
C ARG A 437 -12.71 27.97 -17.00
N GLN A 438 -12.14 28.28 -15.84
CA GLN A 438 -11.78 29.66 -15.50
C GLN A 438 -10.79 30.28 -16.51
N THR A 439 -9.81 29.52 -16.98
CA THR A 439 -8.87 29.98 -18.02
C THR A 439 -9.60 30.28 -19.33
N ALA A 440 -10.55 29.43 -19.72
CA ALA A 440 -11.33 29.63 -20.95
C ALA A 440 -12.32 30.82 -20.87
N GLU A 441 -12.79 31.15 -19.66
CA GLU A 441 -13.77 32.22 -19.43
C GLU A 441 -13.13 33.59 -19.18
N LYS A 442 -12.04 33.65 -18.41
CA LYS A 442 -11.39 34.91 -17.99
C LYS A 442 -10.39 35.44 -19.02
N ASN A 443 -9.84 34.59 -19.89
CA ASN A 443 -8.78 34.99 -20.81
C ASN A 443 -9.33 35.42 -22.18
N GLU A 444 -8.93 36.61 -22.64
CA GLU A 444 -9.32 37.13 -23.96
C GLU A 444 -8.54 36.48 -25.12
N SER A 445 -7.45 35.75 -24.83
CA SER A 445 -6.64 35.03 -25.82
C SER A 445 -7.37 33.79 -26.35
N ASP A 446 -7.63 33.79 -27.66
CA ASP A 446 -8.18 32.62 -28.37
C ASP A 446 -7.24 31.40 -28.27
N ILE A 447 -5.92 31.59 -28.15
CA ILE A 447 -4.93 30.49 -28.03
C ILE A 447 -5.01 29.83 -26.66
N ASP A 448 -5.04 30.63 -25.59
CA ASP A 448 -5.11 30.15 -24.21
C ASP A 448 -6.46 29.47 -23.97
N ARG A 449 -7.53 30.03 -24.54
CA ARG A 449 -8.87 29.41 -24.53
C ARG A 449 -8.88 28.09 -25.28
N ALA A 450 -8.22 27.99 -26.45
CA ALA A 450 -8.12 26.73 -27.19
C ALA A 450 -7.36 25.66 -26.39
N ALA A 451 -6.33 26.09 -25.66
CA ALA A 451 -5.57 25.23 -24.76
C ALA A 451 -6.43 24.67 -23.64
N ALA A 452 -7.15 25.54 -22.95
CA ALA A 452 -8.04 25.19 -21.85
C ALA A 452 -9.20 24.28 -22.32
N LEU A 453 -9.82 24.59 -23.45
CA LEU A 453 -10.87 23.75 -24.05
C LEU A 453 -10.36 22.37 -24.44
N THR A 454 -9.10 22.25 -24.87
CA THR A 454 -8.50 20.93 -25.12
C THR A 454 -8.40 20.10 -23.83
N VAL A 455 -8.04 20.72 -22.70
CA VAL A 455 -7.98 20.06 -21.38
C VAL A 455 -9.37 19.65 -20.88
N ILE A 456 -10.36 20.54 -20.99
CA ILE A 456 -11.77 20.24 -20.68
C ILE A 456 -12.25 19.07 -21.54
N GLY A 457 -11.91 19.11 -22.82
CA GLY A 457 -12.26 18.11 -23.80
C GLY A 457 -11.76 16.70 -23.45
N TYR A 458 -10.47 16.56 -23.14
CA TYR A 458 -9.94 15.27 -22.68
C TYR A 458 -10.55 14.82 -21.35
N SER A 459 -10.98 15.76 -20.50
CA SER A 459 -11.69 15.42 -19.25
C SER A 459 -13.10 14.88 -19.54
N LEU A 460 -13.80 15.41 -20.55
CA LEU A 460 -15.08 14.89 -21.01
C LEU A 460 -14.94 13.50 -21.66
N LEU A 461 -13.88 13.25 -22.45
CA LEU A 461 -13.60 11.93 -23.02
C LEU A 461 -13.30 10.86 -21.96
N ALA A 462 -12.85 11.26 -20.78
CA ALA A 462 -12.54 10.35 -19.69
C ALA A 462 -13.77 9.95 -18.85
N LEU A 463 -14.95 10.51 -19.14
CA LEU A 463 -16.20 10.13 -18.48
C LEU A 463 -16.64 8.74 -18.95
N GLU A 464 -17.10 7.90 -18.02
CA GLU A 464 -17.71 6.60 -18.34
C GLU A 464 -18.95 6.77 -19.22
N ASP A 465 -19.82 7.73 -18.86
CA ASP A 465 -21.05 8.05 -19.57
C ASP A 465 -21.02 9.46 -20.16
N LEU A 466 -20.46 9.60 -21.37
CA LEU A 466 -20.46 10.87 -22.11
C LEU A 466 -21.84 11.11 -22.76
N SER A 467 -22.56 12.15 -22.31
CA SER A 467 -23.88 12.48 -22.86
C SER A 467 -23.80 13.21 -24.21
N PRO A 468 -24.75 12.98 -25.14
CA PRO A 468 -24.82 13.75 -26.40
C PRO A 468 -24.95 15.26 -26.18
N GLN A 469 -25.64 15.68 -25.12
CA GLN A 469 -25.81 17.09 -24.76
C GLN A 469 -24.47 17.74 -24.38
N ALA A 470 -23.63 17.06 -23.59
CA ALA A 470 -22.31 17.57 -23.23
C ALA A 470 -21.41 17.76 -24.46
N VAL A 471 -21.51 16.85 -25.45
CA VAL A 471 -20.80 16.99 -26.73
C VAL A 471 -21.33 18.17 -27.54
N ASP A 472 -22.65 18.38 -27.59
CA ASP A 472 -23.26 19.51 -28.29
C ASP A 472 -22.90 20.86 -27.67
N ASP A 473 -22.83 20.93 -26.33
CA ASP A 473 -22.41 22.14 -25.61
C ASP A 473 -20.92 22.42 -25.86
N PHE A 474 -20.06 21.41 -25.75
CA PHE A 474 -18.64 21.54 -26.07
C PHE A 474 -18.40 21.96 -27.52
N LYS A 475 -19.11 21.36 -28.48
CA LYS A 475 -19.06 21.74 -29.90
C LYS A 475 -19.47 23.20 -30.12
N ARG A 476 -20.51 23.68 -29.42
CA ARG A 476 -20.97 25.08 -29.50
C ARG A 476 -19.90 26.07 -29.02
N GLU A 477 -19.10 25.67 -28.04
CA GLU A 477 -17.97 26.48 -27.56
C GLU A 477 -16.77 26.46 -28.52
N VAL A 478 -16.46 25.30 -29.10
CA VAL A 478 -15.26 25.08 -29.94
C VAL A 478 -15.43 25.57 -31.38
N GLN A 479 -16.61 25.41 -31.99
CA GLN A 479 -16.81 25.71 -33.41
C GLN A 479 -16.48 27.17 -33.78
N PRO A 480 -16.92 28.20 -33.02
CA PRO A 480 -16.56 29.58 -33.32
C PRO A 480 -15.06 29.84 -33.19
N LEU A 481 -14.41 29.16 -32.24
CA LEU A 481 -12.97 29.31 -32.00
C LEU A 481 -12.14 28.73 -33.14
N LEU A 482 -12.52 27.57 -33.67
CA LEU A 482 -11.86 26.96 -34.83
C LEU A 482 -11.83 27.89 -36.07
N ILE A 483 -12.87 28.72 -36.24
CA ILE A 483 -12.97 29.70 -37.33
C ILE A 483 -12.07 30.91 -37.08
N LYS A 484 -11.91 31.33 -35.81
CA LYS A 484 -11.09 32.49 -35.44
C LYS A 484 -9.59 32.21 -35.48
N LEU A 485 -9.18 30.99 -35.12
CA LEU A 485 -7.77 30.60 -35.13
C LEU A 485 -7.18 30.78 -36.54
N ASP A 486 -6.06 31.48 -36.65
CA ASP A 486 -5.37 31.77 -37.91
C ASP A 486 -4.42 30.62 -38.32
N GLU A 487 -3.51 30.88 -39.25
CA GLU A 487 -2.55 29.90 -39.80
C GLU A 487 -1.18 29.91 -39.08
N ARG A 488 -1.04 30.62 -37.95
CA ARG A 488 0.19 30.53 -37.13
C ARG A 488 0.40 29.09 -36.63
N PRO A 489 1.66 28.63 -36.47
CA PRO A 489 1.96 27.28 -36.00
C PRO A 489 1.21 26.85 -34.74
N ILE A 490 1.12 27.71 -33.73
CA ILE A 490 0.39 27.39 -32.49
C ILE A 490 -1.13 27.24 -32.72
N CYS A 491 -1.72 28.03 -33.62
CA CYS A 491 -3.13 27.93 -34.00
C CYS A 491 -3.41 26.61 -34.72
N ILE A 492 -2.51 26.18 -35.61
CA ILE A 492 -2.56 24.87 -36.29
C ILE A 492 -2.58 23.72 -35.28
N ARG A 493 -1.70 23.77 -34.27
CA ARG A 493 -1.65 22.76 -33.21
C ARG A 493 -2.99 22.58 -32.51
N TRP A 494 -3.65 23.68 -32.19
CA TRP A 494 -4.95 23.65 -31.51
C TRP A 494 -6.11 23.29 -32.44
N LYS A 495 -6.12 23.77 -33.69
CA LYS A 495 -7.10 23.35 -34.71
C LYS A 495 -7.14 21.84 -34.89
N ILE A 496 -5.96 21.21 -35.03
CA ILE A 496 -5.85 19.74 -35.15
C ILE A 496 -6.33 19.07 -33.86
N SER A 497 -5.89 19.53 -32.70
CA SER A 497 -6.25 18.89 -31.42
C SER A 497 -7.74 18.96 -31.11
N LEU A 498 -8.38 20.11 -31.34
CA LEU A 498 -9.81 20.31 -31.08
C LEU A 498 -10.70 19.54 -32.06
N ASN A 499 -10.36 19.50 -33.35
CA ASN A 499 -11.09 18.67 -34.31
C ASN A 499 -10.95 17.18 -33.98
N PHE A 500 -9.73 16.72 -33.67
CA PHE A 500 -9.50 15.32 -33.32
C PHE A 500 -10.33 14.91 -32.10
N LEU A 501 -10.37 15.77 -31.09
CA LEU A 501 -11.16 15.56 -29.88
C LEU A 501 -12.67 15.51 -30.17
N LEU A 502 -13.20 16.45 -30.98
CA LEU A 502 -14.60 16.43 -31.41
C LEU A 502 -14.94 15.13 -32.15
N SER A 503 -14.03 14.63 -33.01
CA SER A 503 -14.21 13.33 -33.65
C SER A 503 -14.33 12.18 -32.66
N GLN A 504 -13.42 12.11 -31.68
CA GLN A 504 -13.44 11.06 -30.65
C GLN A 504 -14.75 11.09 -29.85
N MET A 505 -15.20 12.28 -29.44
CA MET A 505 -16.46 12.46 -28.71
C MET A 505 -17.65 12.03 -29.55
N CYS A 506 -17.73 12.48 -30.81
CA CYS A 506 -18.80 12.11 -31.73
C CYS A 506 -18.84 10.59 -31.96
N MET A 507 -17.68 9.93 -32.02
CA MET A 507 -17.62 8.46 -32.10
C MET A 507 -18.20 7.79 -30.85
N MET A 508 -17.83 8.24 -29.65
CA MET A 508 -18.33 7.68 -28.39
C MET A 508 -19.85 7.75 -28.26
N ILE A 509 -20.47 8.83 -28.75
CA ILE A 509 -21.94 9.00 -28.73
C ILE A 509 -22.65 8.44 -29.97
N GLY A 510 -21.95 7.73 -30.85
CA GLY A 510 -22.52 7.10 -32.05
C GLY A 510 -22.86 8.06 -33.21
N ARG A 511 -22.39 9.30 -33.19
CA ARG A 511 -22.58 10.29 -34.28
C ARG A 511 -21.44 10.19 -35.31
N THR A 512 -21.38 9.07 -36.00
CA THR A 512 -20.27 8.72 -36.91
C THR A 512 -20.05 9.74 -38.04
N ASN A 513 -21.11 10.32 -38.61
CA ASN A 513 -20.97 11.30 -39.71
C ASN A 513 -20.27 12.60 -39.25
N ASP A 514 -20.63 13.10 -38.07
CA ASP A 514 -19.98 14.26 -37.47
C ASP A 514 -18.51 13.95 -37.16
N ALA A 515 -18.23 12.74 -36.66
CA ALA A 515 -16.86 12.32 -36.37
C ALA A 515 -15.99 12.27 -37.64
N VAL A 516 -16.52 11.73 -38.73
CA VAL A 516 -15.85 11.68 -40.04
C VAL A 516 -15.53 13.08 -40.54
N ALA A 517 -16.47 14.02 -40.45
CA ALA A 517 -16.24 15.41 -40.87
C ALA A 517 -15.08 16.08 -40.10
N HIS A 518 -15.03 15.89 -38.78
CA HIS A 518 -13.94 16.43 -37.96
C HIS A 518 -12.60 15.69 -38.19
N TYR A 519 -12.60 14.40 -38.51
CA TYR A 519 -11.37 13.68 -38.85
C TYR A 519 -10.82 14.15 -40.19
N HIS A 520 -11.70 14.43 -41.17
CA HIS A 520 -11.30 15.06 -42.43
C HIS A 520 -10.64 16.42 -42.20
N ALA A 521 -11.25 17.26 -41.36
CA ALA A 521 -10.68 18.55 -40.99
C ALA A 521 -9.28 18.41 -40.36
N CYS A 522 -8.99 17.31 -39.65
CA CYS A 522 -7.65 17.06 -39.12
C CYS A 522 -6.62 16.75 -40.22
N ILE A 523 -6.95 15.86 -41.17
CA ILE A 523 -5.99 15.33 -42.15
C ILE A 523 -5.75 16.28 -43.34
N GLU A 524 -6.59 17.30 -43.50
CA GLU A 524 -6.43 18.37 -44.48
C GLU A 524 -5.41 19.44 -44.03
N ILE A 525 -5.17 19.56 -42.72
CA ILE A 525 -4.22 20.51 -42.15
C ILE A 525 -2.82 19.88 -42.13
N ASP A 526 -1.82 20.60 -42.62
CA ASP A 526 -0.43 20.15 -42.54
C ASP A 526 0.13 20.32 -41.12
N SER A 527 0.20 19.20 -40.40
CA SER A 527 0.72 19.16 -39.04
C SER A 527 2.19 19.60 -38.91
N ASN A 528 2.98 19.50 -39.98
CA ASN A 528 4.42 19.83 -39.97
C ASN A 528 4.67 21.33 -39.80
N ILE A 529 3.68 22.18 -40.11
CA ILE A 529 3.74 23.63 -39.88
C ILE A 529 4.06 23.93 -38.41
N PHE A 530 3.52 23.15 -37.48
CA PHE A 530 3.86 23.24 -36.06
C PHE A 530 5.04 22.33 -35.72
N SER A 531 4.87 21.02 -35.92
CA SER A 531 5.90 20.02 -35.63
C SER A 531 5.54 18.67 -36.27
N PRO A 532 6.52 17.91 -36.76
CA PRO A 532 6.30 16.53 -37.18
C PRO A 532 5.64 15.64 -36.11
N ILE A 533 5.85 15.92 -34.82
CA ILE A 533 5.23 15.13 -33.73
C ILE A 533 3.71 15.32 -33.66
N LEU A 534 3.17 16.42 -34.20
CA LEU A 534 1.73 16.64 -34.25
C LEU A 534 1.04 15.68 -35.25
N ALA A 535 1.80 15.09 -36.17
CA ALA A 535 1.29 14.13 -37.14
C ALA A 535 0.62 12.91 -36.50
N ILE A 536 0.94 12.58 -35.23
CA ILE A 536 0.31 11.52 -34.43
C ILE A 536 -1.22 11.57 -34.58
N LYS A 537 -1.83 12.76 -34.38
CA LYS A 537 -3.28 12.93 -34.45
C LYS A 537 -3.82 12.76 -35.87
N THR A 538 -3.08 13.21 -36.87
CA THR A 538 -3.51 13.11 -38.28
C THR A 538 -3.39 11.68 -38.83
N VAL A 539 -2.35 10.94 -38.42
CA VAL A 539 -2.16 9.52 -38.76
C VAL A 539 -3.20 8.67 -38.03
N GLU A 540 -3.47 8.95 -36.76
CA GLU A 540 -4.53 8.29 -36.00
C GLU A 540 -5.92 8.58 -36.59
N ALA A 541 -6.18 9.82 -37.03
CA ALA A 541 -7.41 10.15 -37.75
C ALA A 541 -7.55 9.33 -39.05
N CYS A 542 -6.47 9.16 -39.82
CA CYS A 542 -6.46 8.27 -40.99
C CYS A 542 -6.73 6.80 -40.61
N TYR A 543 -6.15 6.31 -39.52
CA TYR A 543 -6.42 4.96 -39.03
C TYR A 543 -7.91 4.76 -38.70
N ASN A 544 -8.49 5.70 -37.95
CA ASN A 544 -9.90 5.67 -37.53
C ASN A 544 -10.87 5.86 -38.70
N LEU A 545 -10.59 6.77 -39.63
CA LEU A 545 -11.35 6.92 -40.88
C LEU A 545 -11.35 5.62 -41.69
N GLY A 546 -10.21 4.93 -41.76
CA GLY A 546 -10.13 3.66 -42.45
C GLY A 546 -10.97 2.56 -41.78
N LEU A 547 -10.98 2.49 -40.45
CA LEU A 547 -11.85 1.60 -39.69
C LEU A 547 -13.34 1.90 -39.92
N ILE A 548 -13.73 3.17 -39.94
CA ILE A 548 -15.12 3.59 -40.19
C ILE A 548 -15.53 3.21 -41.61
N ALA A 549 -14.70 3.52 -42.60
CA ALA A 549 -14.94 3.19 -44.00
C ALA A 549 -15.07 1.67 -44.22
N LEU A 550 -14.25 0.87 -43.54
CA LEU A 550 -14.32 -0.59 -43.59
C LEU A 550 -15.68 -1.10 -43.08
N GLN A 551 -16.14 -0.60 -41.94
CA GLN A 551 -17.44 -0.95 -41.33
C GLN A 551 -18.63 -0.50 -42.20
N GLN A 552 -18.48 0.59 -42.95
CA GLN A 552 -19.46 1.05 -43.92
C GLN A 552 -19.44 0.26 -45.24
N GLY A 553 -18.58 -0.76 -45.37
CA GLY A 553 -18.48 -1.61 -46.56
C GLY A 553 -17.64 -1.01 -47.69
N THR A 554 -16.93 0.09 -47.44
CA THR A 554 -16.12 0.81 -48.45
C THR A 554 -14.63 0.46 -48.33
N MET A 555 -14.28 -0.79 -48.68
CA MET A 555 -12.89 -1.29 -48.57
C MET A 555 -11.86 -0.43 -49.31
N ARG A 556 -12.24 0.14 -50.47
CA ARG A 556 -11.36 1.01 -51.25
C ARG A 556 -10.99 2.26 -50.47
N ASP A 557 -11.95 2.89 -49.81
CA ASP A 557 -11.74 4.10 -49.03
C ASP A 557 -10.97 3.79 -47.75
N ALA A 558 -11.26 2.66 -47.09
CA ALA A 558 -10.47 2.16 -45.98
C ALA A 558 -8.98 2.06 -46.34
N GLY A 559 -8.67 1.40 -47.46
CA GLY A 559 -7.31 1.28 -47.97
C GLY A 559 -6.68 2.63 -48.34
N ASN A 560 -7.45 3.59 -48.85
CA ASN A 560 -6.97 4.93 -49.18
C ASN A 560 -6.57 5.73 -47.92
N TYR A 561 -7.38 5.66 -46.86
CA TYR A 561 -7.08 6.34 -45.60
C TYR A 561 -5.82 5.78 -44.95
N TRP A 562 -5.66 4.44 -44.88
CA TRP A 562 -4.44 3.86 -44.31
C TRP A 562 -3.19 4.16 -45.13
N LYS A 563 -3.30 4.18 -46.48
CA LYS A 563 -2.22 4.68 -47.35
C LYS A 563 -1.88 6.15 -47.06
N ARG A 564 -2.89 6.99 -46.81
CA ARG A 564 -2.69 8.39 -46.44
C ARG A 564 -1.99 8.51 -45.09
N GLY A 565 -2.36 7.71 -44.09
CA GLY A 565 -1.68 7.66 -42.79
C GLY A 565 -0.20 7.31 -42.91
N ILE A 566 0.13 6.26 -43.68
CA ILE A 566 1.53 5.89 -43.99
C ILE A 566 2.28 7.04 -44.69
N LYS A 567 1.61 7.71 -45.64
CA LYS A 567 2.18 8.85 -46.36
C LYS A 567 2.46 10.04 -45.43
N LEU A 568 1.52 10.40 -44.55
CA LEU A 568 1.67 11.49 -43.58
C LEU A 568 2.83 11.21 -42.61
N CYS A 569 2.97 9.97 -42.13
CA CYS A 569 4.12 9.57 -41.31
C CYS A 569 5.46 9.74 -42.07
N ARG A 570 5.53 9.31 -43.34
CA ARG A 570 6.72 9.53 -44.17
C ARG A 570 7.02 11.02 -44.40
N GLU A 571 5.99 11.83 -44.60
CA GLU A 571 6.13 13.30 -44.74
C GLU A 571 6.72 13.90 -43.46
N ALA A 572 6.20 13.51 -42.30
CA ALA A 572 6.71 13.95 -41.00
C ALA A 572 8.17 13.56 -40.75
N LEU A 573 8.56 12.32 -41.04
CA LEU A 573 9.94 11.84 -40.85
C LEU A 573 10.96 12.53 -41.77
N ASN A 574 10.52 12.95 -42.96
CA ASN A 574 11.35 13.64 -43.94
C ASN A 574 11.42 15.17 -43.71
N HIS A 575 10.63 15.70 -42.78
CA HIS A 575 10.66 17.11 -42.43
C HIS A 575 11.89 17.44 -41.57
N ASP A 576 12.15 18.72 -41.31
CA ASP A 576 13.18 19.15 -40.36
C ASP A 576 12.85 18.73 -38.91
N TRP A 577 13.89 18.31 -38.18
CA TRP A 577 13.82 17.73 -36.83
C TRP A 577 14.02 18.77 -35.72
N LEU A 578 14.18 20.05 -36.05
CA LEU A 578 14.24 21.16 -35.08
C LEU A 578 13.07 21.13 -34.09
N ASN A 579 11.84 20.95 -34.59
CA ASN A 579 10.63 20.84 -33.76
C ASN A 579 10.35 19.43 -33.23
N VAL A 580 11.28 18.49 -33.41
CA VAL A 580 11.21 17.15 -32.85
C VAL A 580 12.19 17.05 -31.69
N ILE A 581 13.50 17.13 -31.98
CA ILE A 581 14.56 16.95 -30.99
C ILE A 581 15.33 18.24 -30.71
N GLY A 582 15.15 19.31 -31.49
CA GLY A 582 16.00 20.48 -31.40
C GLY A 582 17.40 20.18 -31.93
N SER A 583 18.36 19.95 -31.03
CA SER A 583 19.76 19.65 -31.34
C SER A 583 20.21 18.31 -30.76
N SER A 584 21.18 17.64 -31.39
CA SER A 584 21.80 16.44 -30.83
C SER A 584 22.60 16.70 -29.56
N GLU A 585 23.09 17.92 -29.35
CA GLU A 585 23.90 18.29 -28.17
C GLU A 585 23.03 18.52 -26.93
N THR A 586 21.84 19.09 -27.12
CA THR A 586 20.87 19.39 -26.05
C THR A 586 19.47 19.02 -26.54
N PRO A 587 19.14 17.72 -26.61
CA PRO A 587 17.91 17.27 -27.24
C PRO A 587 16.68 17.53 -26.38
N LEU A 588 15.55 17.80 -27.04
CA LEU A 588 14.23 17.73 -26.44
C LEU A 588 13.91 16.28 -26.09
N THR A 589 13.73 16.01 -24.81
CA THR A 589 13.59 14.64 -24.28
C THR A 589 12.26 13.97 -24.64
N PHE A 590 11.26 14.73 -25.08
CA PHE A 590 9.95 14.21 -25.48
C PHE A 590 9.85 13.85 -26.98
N GLY A 591 10.70 14.40 -27.84
CA GLY A 591 10.54 14.30 -29.30
C GLY A 591 10.61 12.88 -29.87
N LEU A 592 11.66 12.14 -29.51
CA LEU A 592 11.86 10.76 -29.98
C LEU A 592 10.80 9.78 -29.45
N PRO A 593 10.40 9.84 -28.16
CA PRO A 593 9.24 9.08 -27.68
C PRO A 593 7.97 9.31 -28.51
N GLU A 594 7.66 10.56 -28.85
CA GLU A 594 6.49 10.91 -29.67
C GLU A 594 6.63 10.38 -31.11
N LEU A 595 7.82 10.47 -31.73
CA LEU A 595 8.05 9.84 -33.03
C LEU A 595 7.91 8.31 -33.01
N SER A 596 8.30 7.65 -31.91
CA SER A 596 8.07 6.22 -31.74
C SER A 596 6.57 5.90 -31.76
N LEU A 597 5.73 6.72 -31.13
CA LEU A 597 4.27 6.57 -31.16
C LEU A 597 3.72 6.81 -32.57
N LEU A 598 4.22 7.82 -33.28
CA LEU A 598 3.85 8.07 -34.68
C LEU A 598 4.16 6.87 -35.59
N LEU A 599 5.34 6.28 -35.44
CA LEU A 599 5.77 5.08 -36.19
C LEU A 599 4.90 3.86 -35.85
N ASP A 600 4.52 3.70 -34.58
CA ASP A 600 3.60 2.63 -34.16
C ASP A 600 2.23 2.77 -34.84
N LEU A 601 1.64 3.97 -34.80
CA LEU A 601 0.36 4.25 -35.45
C LEU A 601 0.41 4.02 -36.98
N ALA A 602 1.49 4.46 -37.63
CA ALA A 602 1.69 4.22 -39.06
C ALA A 602 1.87 2.72 -39.37
N SER A 603 2.49 1.96 -38.47
CA SER A 603 2.59 0.50 -38.59
C SER A 603 1.22 -0.16 -38.54
N ARG A 604 0.30 0.32 -37.67
CA ARG A 604 -1.08 -0.17 -37.64
C ARG A 604 -1.82 0.10 -38.95
N CYS A 605 -1.61 1.26 -39.58
CA CYS A 605 -2.12 1.50 -40.94
C CYS A 605 -1.56 0.51 -41.96
N ALA A 606 -0.26 0.18 -41.88
CA ALA A 606 0.36 -0.80 -42.77
C ALA A 606 -0.20 -2.22 -42.56
N PHE A 607 -0.36 -2.65 -41.31
CA PHE A 607 -0.97 -3.93 -40.97
C PHE A 607 -2.44 -4.00 -41.42
N ALA A 608 -3.20 -2.93 -41.22
CA ALA A 608 -4.58 -2.84 -41.70
C ALA A 608 -4.67 -2.98 -43.22
N LEU A 609 -3.76 -2.33 -43.95
CA LEU A 609 -3.72 -2.39 -45.40
C LEU A 609 -3.32 -3.77 -45.93
N ASP A 610 -2.33 -4.42 -45.31
CA ASP A 610 -1.94 -5.79 -45.63
C ASP A 610 -3.08 -6.78 -45.32
N ALA A 611 -3.78 -6.55 -44.20
CA ALA A 611 -4.84 -7.43 -43.74
C ALA A 611 -6.19 -7.25 -44.45
N LEU A 612 -6.38 -6.13 -45.13
CA LEU A 612 -7.62 -5.76 -45.81
C LEU A 612 -8.21 -6.84 -46.75
N PRO A 613 -7.43 -7.58 -47.57
CA PRO A 613 -7.96 -8.63 -48.43
C PRO A 613 -8.67 -9.76 -47.67
N TRP A 614 -8.32 -9.98 -46.40
CA TRP A 614 -8.88 -11.04 -45.58
C TRP A 614 -10.08 -10.61 -44.76
N HIS A 615 -10.49 -9.33 -44.79
CA HIS A 615 -11.53 -8.78 -43.90
C HIS A 615 -12.84 -9.59 -43.93
N VAL A 616 -13.30 -10.01 -45.11
CA VAL A 616 -14.53 -10.81 -45.24
C VAL A 616 -14.36 -12.22 -44.69
N THR A 617 -13.20 -12.83 -44.94
CA THR A 617 -12.97 -14.25 -44.64
C THR A 617 -12.44 -14.51 -43.23
N ARG A 618 -11.76 -13.52 -42.62
CA ARG A 618 -11.04 -13.63 -41.34
C ARG A 618 -11.08 -12.31 -40.56
N PRO A 619 -12.26 -11.75 -40.26
CA PRO A 619 -12.37 -10.43 -39.63
C PRO A 619 -11.64 -10.33 -38.29
N GLY A 620 -11.67 -11.39 -37.47
CA GLY A 620 -10.94 -11.44 -36.20
C GLY A 620 -9.42 -11.39 -36.37
N TYR A 621 -8.87 -12.10 -37.37
CA TYR A 621 -7.43 -12.04 -37.69
C TYR A 621 -7.04 -10.64 -38.17
N VAL A 622 -7.86 -10.02 -39.03
CA VAL A 622 -7.62 -8.64 -39.48
C VAL A 622 -7.57 -7.69 -38.28
N TYR A 623 -8.53 -7.78 -37.36
CA TYR A 623 -8.49 -6.99 -36.14
C TYR A 623 -7.24 -7.27 -35.30
N THR A 624 -6.86 -8.54 -35.10
CA THR A 624 -5.63 -8.90 -34.38
C THR A 624 -4.37 -8.31 -35.03
N GLN A 625 -4.27 -8.31 -36.36
CA GLN A 625 -3.12 -7.70 -37.05
C GLN A 625 -3.10 -6.18 -36.87
N MET A 626 -4.27 -5.55 -36.91
CA MET A 626 -4.41 -4.10 -36.74
C MET A 626 -4.15 -3.63 -35.30
N SER A 627 -4.45 -4.49 -34.32
CA SER A 627 -4.25 -4.20 -32.90
C SER A 627 -2.83 -4.50 -32.42
N LEU A 628 -1.94 -5.00 -33.28
CA LEU A 628 -0.51 -5.11 -32.96
C LEU A 628 0.06 -3.70 -32.80
N ASP A 629 0.46 -3.34 -31.59
CA ASP A 629 1.40 -2.25 -31.35
C ASP A 629 2.80 -2.87 -31.19
N TRP A 630 3.83 -2.31 -31.81
CA TRP A 630 5.18 -2.87 -31.69
C TRP A 630 5.70 -2.81 -30.26
N THR A 631 5.21 -1.85 -29.47
CA THR A 631 5.44 -1.77 -28.03
C THR A 631 4.82 -2.92 -27.26
N SER A 632 3.58 -3.35 -27.52
CA SER A 632 2.97 -4.51 -26.87
C SER A 632 3.11 -5.81 -27.63
N VAL A 633 3.72 -5.87 -28.81
CA VAL A 633 4.27 -7.12 -29.36
C VAL A 633 5.54 -7.49 -28.58
N ARG A 634 6.43 -6.52 -28.29
CA ARG A 634 7.57 -6.74 -27.37
C ARG A 634 7.14 -6.83 -25.91
N ARG A 635 6.21 -5.97 -25.47
CA ARG A 635 5.64 -6.07 -24.12
C ARG A 635 4.69 -7.25 -23.98
N HIS A 636 4.06 -7.89 -24.96
CA HIS A 636 3.31 -9.13 -24.69
C HIS A 636 4.26 -10.29 -24.41
N GLN A 637 5.46 -10.28 -25.01
CA GLN A 637 6.52 -11.21 -24.63
C GLN A 637 7.10 -10.89 -23.24
N ALA A 638 7.22 -9.60 -22.87
CA ALA A 638 7.69 -9.18 -21.54
C ALA A 638 6.60 -9.23 -20.44
N LEU A 639 5.36 -8.86 -20.73
CA LEU A 639 4.14 -8.91 -19.91
C LEU A 639 3.62 -10.32 -19.77
N ALA A 640 3.88 -11.26 -20.69
CA ALA A 640 3.64 -12.67 -20.36
C ALA A 640 4.51 -13.10 -19.18
N HIS A 641 5.74 -12.58 -19.10
CA HIS A 641 6.65 -12.75 -17.95
C HIS A 641 6.21 -11.90 -16.75
N GLU A 642 5.83 -10.65 -16.97
CA GLU A 642 5.42 -9.69 -15.93
C GLU A 642 4.01 -9.97 -15.38
N MET A 643 3.13 -10.61 -16.14
CA MET A 643 1.82 -11.12 -15.70
C MET A 643 1.98 -12.41 -14.90
N ASP A 644 2.98 -13.24 -15.20
CA ASP A 644 3.35 -14.33 -14.31
C ASP A 644 3.92 -13.76 -13.00
N ASN A 645 4.74 -12.71 -13.07
CA ASN A 645 5.24 -12.01 -11.89
C ASN A 645 4.15 -11.24 -11.13
N LYS A 646 3.17 -10.63 -11.82
CA LYS A 646 2.01 -9.96 -11.20
C LYS A 646 1.00 -10.95 -10.65
N LYS A 647 0.78 -12.11 -11.30
CA LYS A 647 0.00 -13.22 -10.70
C LYS A 647 0.70 -13.76 -9.47
N THR A 648 2.03 -13.81 -9.49
CA THR A 648 2.84 -14.19 -8.33
C THR A 648 2.79 -13.10 -7.25
N ALA A 649 2.81 -11.82 -7.62
CA ALA A 649 2.68 -10.69 -6.69
C ALA A 649 1.27 -10.59 -6.10
N VAL A 650 0.21 -10.83 -6.88
CA VAL A 650 -1.17 -10.93 -6.39
C VAL A 650 -1.32 -12.13 -5.48
N ARG A 651 -0.76 -13.31 -5.83
CA ARG A 651 -0.70 -14.46 -4.92
C ARG A 651 0.12 -14.19 -3.66
N LEU A 652 1.21 -13.42 -3.75
CA LEU A 652 2.00 -12.98 -2.61
C LEU A 652 1.25 -11.96 -1.75
N THR A 653 0.43 -11.10 -2.37
CA THR A 653 -0.41 -10.12 -1.67
C THR A 653 -1.60 -10.81 -1.00
N GLU A 654 -2.23 -11.77 -1.66
CA GLU A 654 -3.25 -12.66 -1.09
C GLU A 654 -2.65 -13.51 0.03
N ALA A 655 -1.47 -14.12 -0.17
CA ALA A 655 -0.77 -14.86 0.87
C ALA A 655 -0.29 -13.96 2.03
N SER A 656 0.05 -12.70 1.76
CA SER A 656 0.38 -11.71 2.80
C SER A 656 -0.87 -11.29 3.56
N ARG A 657 -2.02 -11.18 2.89
CA ARG A 657 -3.31 -10.93 3.54
C ARG A 657 -3.74 -12.11 4.41
N GLU A 658 -3.64 -13.33 3.89
CA GLU A 658 -3.89 -14.56 4.66
C GLU A 658 -2.90 -14.70 5.82
N ARG A 659 -1.63 -14.33 5.63
CA ARG A 659 -0.63 -14.28 6.70
C ARG A 659 -0.97 -13.22 7.75
N GLN A 660 -1.45 -12.05 7.34
CA GLN A 660 -1.91 -11.00 8.26
C GLN A 660 -3.13 -11.46 9.06
N GLU A 661 -4.14 -12.05 8.40
CA GLU A 661 -5.31 -12.62 9.07
C GLU A 661 -4.90 -13.72 10.09
N LEU A 662 -3.93 -14.57 9.74
CA LEU A 662 -3.36 -15.56 10.67
C LEU A 662 -2.55 -14.93 11.80
N PHE A 663 -1.90 -13.80 11.56
CA PHE A 663 -1.13 -13.06 12.55
C PHE A 663 -2.05 -12.38 13.56
N ASP A 664 -3.12 -11.72 13.10
CA ASP A 664 -4.14 -11.11 13.96
C ASP A 664 -4.77 -12.18 14.87
N ILE A 665 -5.05 -13.37 14.34
CA ILE A 665 -5.52 -14.53 15.12
C ILE A 665 -4.45 -15.01 16.13
N ALA A 666 -3.17 -15.02 15.74
CA ALA A 666 -2.08 -15.42 16.62
C ALA A 666 -1.86 -14.42 17.75
N GLU A 667 -2.00 -13.13 17.50
CA GLU A 667 -1.91 -12.05 18.47
C GLU A 667 -3.06 -12.09 19.47
N GLU A 668 -4.29 -12.34 19.00
CA GLU A 668 -5.45 -12.58 19.87
C GLU A 668 -5.20 -13.79 20.79
N ARG A 669 -4.67 -14.89 20.24
CA ARG A 669 -4.31 -16.08 21.02
C ARG A 669 -3.15 -15.85 21.99
N LEU A 670 -2.15 -15.05 21.63
CA LEU A 670 -1.05 -14.71 22.52
C LEU A 670 -1.54 -13.88 23.70
N THR A 671 -2.44 -12.94 23.45
CA THR A 671 -3.09 -12.12 24.49
C THR A 671 -3.92 -12.99 25.44
N GLU A 672 -4.69 -13.94 24.90
CA GLU A 672 -5.43 -14.96 25.67
C GLU A 672 -4.49 -15.83 26.51
N MET A 673 -3.38 -16.32 25.94
CA MET A 673 -2.37 -17.11 26.66
C MET A 673 -1.70 -16.31 27.78
N GLN A 674 -1.39 -15.03 27.56
CA GLN A 674 -0.81 -14.15 28.59
C GLN A 674 -1.82 -13.85 29.70
N ARG A 675 -3.11 -13.78 29.39
CA ARG A 675 -4.18 -13.68 30.40
C ARG A 675 -4.25 -14.97 31.23
N LEU A 676 -4.33 -16.13 30.58
CA LEU A 676 -4.35 -17.43 31.24
C LEU A 676 -3.09 -17.68 32.10
N ALA A 677 -1.92 -17.26 31.64
CA ALA A 677 -0.68 -17.37 32.39
C ALA A 677 -0.66 -16.50 33.66
N ARG A 678 -1.31 -15.33 33.64
CA ARG A 678 -1.53 -14.50 34.83
C ARG A 678 -2.48 -15.18 35.82
N GLU A 679 -3.61 -15.68 35.34
CA GLU A 679 -4.57 -16.45 36.16
C GLU A 679 -3.94 -17.70 36.79
N HIS A 680 -3.12 -18.44 36.03
CA HIS A 680 -2.39 -19.60 36.54
C HIS A 680 -1.36 -19.23 37.62
N ARG A 681 -0.72 -18.07 37.50
CA ARG A 681 0.25 -17.57 38.49
C ARG A 681 -0.45 -17.21 39.80
N GLU A 682 -1.59 -16.52 39.72
CA GLU A 682 -2.44 -16.23 40.89
C GLU A 682 -2.94 -17.51 41.58
N LEU A 683 -3.34 -18.52 40.81
CA LEU A 683 -3.72 -19.83 41.36
C LEU A 683 -2.55 -20.57 42.04
N PHE A 684 -1.33 -20.42 41.51
CA PHE A 684 -0.13 -20.99 42.11
C PHE A 684 0.21 -20.32 43.44
N GLU A 685 0.08 -19.00 43.54
CA GLU A 685 0.29 -18.27 44.81
C GLU A 685 -0.73 -18.72 45.87
N VAL A 686 -2.02 -18.85 45.51
CA VAL A 686 -3.05 -19.37 46.42
C VAL A 686 -2.79 -20.83 46.82
N ALA A 687 -2.27 -21.66 45.91
CA ALA A 687 -1.90 -23.03 46.21
C ALA A 687 -0.71 -23.11 47.16
N GLU A 688 0.28 -22.22 47.01
CA GLU A 688 1.46 -22.14 47.90
C GLU A 688 1.07 -21.70 49.31
N GLU A 689 0.17 -20.70 49.45
CA GLU A 689 -0.41 -20.31 50.74
C GLU A 689 -1.14 -21.48 51.41
N ARG A 690 -1.97 -22.23 50.66
CA ARG A 690 -2.66 -23.42 51.19
C ARG A 690 -1.70 -24.54 51.58
N LEU A 691 -0.58 -24.68 50.87
CA LEU A 691 0.44 -25.67 51.20
C LEU A 691 1.14 -25.32 52.52
N LEU A 692 1.44 -24.03 52.74
CA LEU A 692 1.97 -23.52 54.00
C LEU A 692 0.99 -23.72 55.16
N GLU A 693 -0.29 -23.46 54.95
CA GLU A 693 -1.37 -23.73 55.91
C GLU A 693 -1.44 -25.23 56.27
N MET A 694 -1.40 -26.11 55.27
CA MET A 694 -1.42 -27.56 55.45
C MET A 694 -0.18 -28.05 56.22
N HIS A 695 1.00 -27.52 55.93
CA HIS A 695 2.23 -27.83 56.68
C HIS A 695 2.16 -27.36 58.13
N ARG A 696 1.52 -26.22 58.39
CA ARG A 696 1.26 -25.75 59.76
C ARG A 696 0.31 -26.70 60.50
N LEU A 697 -0.83 -27.04 59.90
CA LEU A 697 -1.81 -27.97 60.49
C LEU A 697 -1.22 -29.37 60.72
N SER A 698 -0.33 -29.84 59.83
CA SER A 698 0.36 -31.11 60.00
C SER A 698 1.32 -31.10 61.19
N ARG A 699 2.00 -29.96 61.46
CA ARG A 699 2.82 -29.77 62.67
C ARG A 699 1.96 -29.76 63.93
N GLU A 700 0.87 -29.00 63.95
CA GLU A 700 -0.07 -28.98 65.09
C GLU A 700 -0.65 -30.39 65.35
N ARG A 701 -0.96 -31.16 64.29
CA ARG A 701 -1.40 -32.56 64.42
C ARG A 701 -0.31 -33.45 65.02
N GLN A 702 0.95 -33.28 64.62
CA GLN A 702 2.06 -34.08 65.17
C GLN A 702 2.26 -33.78 66.65
N GLU A 703 2.21 -32.51 67.06
CA GLU A 703 2.29 -32.12 68.48
C GLU A 703 1.14 -32.74 69.29
N LEU A 704 -0.08 -32.76 68.76
CA LEU A 704 -1.21 -33.45 69.39
C LEU A 704 -1.02 -34.97 69.46
N PHE A 705 -0.37 -35.56 68.47
CA PHE A 705 -0.06 -36.99 68.44
C PHE A 705 0.97 -37.35 69.51
N ASP A 706 2.01 -36.53 69.68
CA ASP A 706 3.04 -36.71 70.71
C ASP A 706 2.42 -36.62 72.12
N VAL A 707 1.51 -35.67 72.35
CA VAL A 707 0.73 -35.56 73.61
C VAL A 707 -0.17 -36.77 73.83
N ALA A 708 -0.79 -37.31 72.76
CA ALA A 708 -1.62 -38.50 72.85
C ALA A 708 -0.79 -39.75 73.18
N GLU A 709 0.42 -39.86 72.62
CA GLU A 709 1.36 -40.95 72.87
C GLU A 709 1.87 -40.91 74.33
N GLU A 710 2.14 -39.72 74.86
CA GLU A 710 2.51 -39.53 76.27
C GLU A 710 1.36 -39.95 77.22
N ARG A 711 0.11 -39.59 76.88
CA ARG A 711 -1.09 -40.06 77.60
C ARG A 711 -1.30 -41.57 77.48
N LEU A 712 -1.01 -42.15 76.32
CA LEU A 712 -1.10 -43.60 76.11
C LEU A 712 -0.03 -44.33 76.96
N ALA A 713 1.19 -43.81 77.03
CA ALA A 713 2.25 -44.32 77.89
C ALA A 713 1.87 -44.25 79.38
N GLN A 714 1.23 -43.15 79.81
CA GLN A 714 0.68 -43.03 81.17
C GLN A 714 -0.41 -44.07 81.43
N THR A 715 -1.31 -44.30 80.46
CA THR A 715 -2.38 -45.30 80.54
C THR A 715 -1.80 -46.72 80.63
N HIS A 716 -0.76 -47.04 79.85
CA HIS A 716 -0.05 -48.32 79.95
C HIS A 716 0.69 -48.51 81.28
N ARG A 717 1.22 -47.43 81.87
CA ARG A 717 1.81 -47.45 83.23
C ARG A 717 0.76 -47.80 84.28
N LEU A 718 -0.37 -47.11 84.26
CA LEU A 718 -1.51 -47.38 85.14
C LEU A 718 -2.08 -48.79 84.92
N SER A 719 -2.07 -49.29 83.68
CA SER A 719 -2.50 -50.67 83.39
C SER A 719 -1.50 -51.73 83.88
N ARG A 720 -0.20 -51.43 83.94
CA ARG A 720 0.80 -52.31 84.57
C ARG A 720 0.66 -52.32 86.09
N GLU A 721 0.48 -51.16 86.72
CA GLU A 721 0.15 -51.09 88.16
C GLU A 721 -1.13 -51.85 88.48
N ARG A 722 -2.15 -51.76 87.60
CA ARG A 722 -3.38 -52.55 87.72
C ARG A 722 -3.11 -54.06 87.58
N GLN A 723 -2.22 -54.48 86.68
CA GLN A 723 -1.88 -55.89 86.50
C GLN A 723 -1.10 -56.43 87.70
N GLU A 724 -0.16 -55.65 88.27
CA GLU A 724 0.53 -56.02 89.52
C GLU A 724 -0.45 -56.15 90.70
N LEU A 725 -1.47 -55.29 90.76
CA LEU A 725 -2.58 -55.43 91.72
C LEU A 725 -3.43 -56.70 91.46
N TYR A 726 -3.63 -57.09 90.20
CA TYR A 726 -4.31 -58.33 89.83
C TYR A 726 -3.49 -59.57 90.20
N ASP A 727 -2.18 -59.57 90.00
CA ASP A 727 -1.30 -60.69 90.37
C ASP A 727 -1.25 -60.87 91.90
N VAL A 728 -1.30 -59.77 92.67
CA VAL A 728 -1.50 -59.79 94.14
C VAL A 728 -2.89 -60.32 94.51
N ALA A 729 -3.92 -59.98 93.75
CA ALA A 729 -5.28 -60.48 93.95
C ALA A 729 -5.41 -61.97 93.60
N GLU A 730 -4.69 -62.46 92.59
CA GLU A 730 -4.67 -63.86 92.16
C GLU A 730 -3.92 -64.74 93.17
N GLY A 731 -2.84 -64.23 93.76
CA GLY A 731 -2.18 -64.84 94.93
C GLY A 731 -3.09 -64.93 96.17
N ARG A 732 -3.95 -63.93 96.39
CA ARG A 732 -5.00 -63.97 97.43
C ARG A 732 -6.17 -64.91 97.08
N LEU A 733 -6.46 -65.10 95.79
CA LEU A 733 -7.52 -66.01 95.32
C LEU A 733 -7.12 -67.48 95.51
N ALA A 734 -5.84 -67.82 95.33
CA ALA A 734 -5.30 -69.16 95.64
C ALA A 734 -5.42 -69.51 97.14
N GLU A 735 -5.27 -68.52 98.03
CA GLU A 735 -5.49 -68.63 99.48
C GLU A 735 -6.98 -68.87 99.82
N VAL A 736 -7.90 -68.22 99.10
CA VAL A 736 -9.35 -68.41 99.29
C VAL A 736 -9.82 -69.75 98.72
N HIS A 737 -9.30 -70.23 97.59
CA HIS A 737 -9.57 -71.59 97.09
C HIS A 737 -9.00 -72.70 98.00
N ARG A 738 -8.03 -72.39 98.86
CA ARG A 738 -7.58 -73.28 99.96
C ARG A 738 -8.63 -73.31 101.09
N LEU A 739 -9.14 -72.16 101.50
CA LEU A 739 -10.21 -72.03 102.52
C LEU A 739 -11.59 -72.53 102.04
N ALA A 740 -11.88 -72.45 100.75
CA ALA A 740 -13.12 -72.99 100.15
C ALA A 740 -13.13 -74.52 100.09
N ARG A 741 -11.93 -75.16 100.03
CA ARG A 741 -11.79 -76.62 100.14
C ARG A 741 -12.01 -77.14 101.56
N GLU A 742 -11.81 -76.31 102.59
CA GLU A 742 -12.18 -76.63 103.98
C GLU A 742 -13.69 -76.48 104.24
N ARG A 743 -14.42 -75.72 103.40
CA ARG A 743 -15.88 -75.51 103.54
C ARG A 743 -16.73 -76.57 102.81
N GLN A 744 -16.10 -77.44 102.02
CA GLN A 744 -16.71 -78.58 101.31
C GLN A 744 -17.18 -79.70 102.27
N GLU A 745 -16.93 -79.61 103.58
CA GLU A 745 -17.38 -80.63 104.55
C GLU A 745 -18.59 -80.20 105.42
N PHE A 746 -19.17 -79.00 105.24
CA PHE A 746 -20.14 -78.46 106.21
C PHE A 746 -21.53 -78.00 105.74
N PHE A 747 -21.92 -78.12 104.47
CA PHE A 747 -23.32 -77.79 104.10
C PHE A 747 -23.93 -78.73 103.06
N ASP A 748 -23.88 -80.03 103.37
CA ASP A 748 -24.76 -81.09 102.85
C ASP A 748 -26.26 -80.92 103.25
N VAL A 749 -26.78 -79.70 103.42
CA VAL A 749 -28.13 -79.46 104.00
C VAL A 749 -28.99 -78.43 103.23
N ALA A 750 -28.55 -77.87 102.10
CA ALA A 750 -29.34 -76.85 101.40
C ALA A 750 -29.64 -77.17 99.93
N GLU A 751 -29.74 -78.44 99.59
CA GLU A 751 -30.09 -78.92 98.24
C GLU A 751 -31.61 -78.89 97.93
N GLU A 752 -32.48 -78.36 98.81
CA GLU A 752 -33.93 -78.57 98.64
C GLU A 752 -34.79 -77.32 98.35
N ARG A 753 -34.22 -76.11 98.12
CA ARG A 753 -35.08 -74.90 98.18
C ARG A 753 -34.96 -73.72 97.21
N LEU A 754 -34.19 -73.75 96.12
CA LEU A 754 -34.10 -72.54 95.28
C LEU A 754 -34.47 -72.73 93.80
N ALA A 755 -35.58 -73.43 93.58
CA ALA A 755 -36.42 -73.32 92.39
C ALA A 755 -37.30 -72.04 92.38
N GLU A 756 -37.10 -71.09 93.31
CA GLU A 756 -37.91 -69.85 93.49
C GLU A 756 -37.27 -68.60 92.84
N THR A 757 -36.00 -68.63 92.45
CA THR A 757 -35.29 -67.45 91.90
C THR A 757 -35.56 -67.20 90.41
N HIS A 758 -36.66 -67.75 89.89
CA HIS A 758 -37.32 -67.23 88.68
C HIS A 758 -38.14 -65.95 88.95
N ARG A 759 -38.14 -65.41 90.18
CA ARG A 759 -38.94 -64.24 90.58
C ARG A 759 -38.21 -62.88 90.61
N LEU A 760 -36.87 -62.83 90.61
CA LEU A 760 -36.11 -61.57 90.87
C LEU A 760 -35.53 -60.88 89.62
N SER A 761 -35.96 -61.29 88.42
CA SER A 761 -35.78 -60.51 87.18
C SER A 761 -36.75 -59.30 87.08
N ARG A 762 -37.36 -58.89 88.20
CA ARG A 762 -38.38 -57.85 88.28
C ARG A 762 -37.99 -56.64 89.16
N GLU A 763 -36.73 -56.53 89.57
CA GLU A 763 -36.28 -55.59 90.62
C GLU A 763 -35.08 -54.70 90.20
N ARG A 764 -35.01 -54.28 88.93
CA ARG A 764 -34.00 -53.30 88.44
C ARG A 764 -34.59 -51.92 88.12
N GLN A 765 -35.90 -51.76 88.27
CA GLN A 765 -36.64 -50.58 87.80
C GLN A 765 -36.72 -49.44 88.83
N GLU A 766 -36.09 -49.54 90.01
CA GLU A 766 -36.32 -48.60 91.12
C GLU A 766 -35.12 -47.75 91.58
N LEU A 767 -33.99 -47.67 90.86
CA LEU A 767 -32.92 -46.73 91.24
C LEU A 767 -32.54 -45.76 90.11
N TYR A 768 -33.60 -45.27 89.47
CA TYR A 768 -33.69 -43.98 88.78
C TYR A 768 -33.46 -42.77 89.72
N ASP A 769 -33.23 -42.98 91.02
CA ASP A 769 -33.27 -41.92 92.05
C ASP A 769 -31.93 -41.31 92.46
N VAL A 770 -30.82 -41.60 91.75
CA VAL A 770 -29.51 -40.92 92.01
C VAL A 770 -29.02 -40.09 90.81
N ALA A 771 -29.94 -39.80 89.88
CA ALA A 771 -29.73 -38.90 88.75
C ALA A 771 -29.72 -37.40 89.12
N GLU A 772 -29.98 -37.00 90.37
CA GLU A 772 -30.24 -35.59 90.70
C GLU A 772 -29.06 -34.79 91.30
N GLY A 773 -27.93 -35.42 91.66
CA GLY A 773 -26.87 -34.76 92.43
C GLY A 773 -25.71 -34.11 91.65
N ARG A 774 -25.53 -34.41 90.35
CA ARG A 774 -24.37 -33.93 89.56
C ARG A 774 -24.72 -32.94 88.45
N LEU A 775 -25.97 -32.46 88.43
CA LEU A 775 -26.50 -31.49 87.48
C LEU A 775 -25.97 -30.05 87.69
N ALA A 776 -25.37 -29.73 88.84
CA ALA A 776 -25.02 -28.35 89.20
C ALA A 776 -23.68 -27.81 88.61
N GLU A 777 -22.71 -28.67 88.25
CA GLU A 777 -21.39 -28.24 87.75
C GLU A 777 -21.41 -27.92 86.23
N VAL A 778 -22.28 -28.62 85.47
CA VAL A 778 -22.42 -28.45 84.01
C VAL A 778 -23.07 -27.11 83.64
N HIS A 779 -23.95 -26.57 84.49
CA HIS A 779 -24.60 -25.27 84.26
C HIS A 779 -23.71 -24.04 84.51
N ARG A 780 -22.51 -24.21 85.07
CA ARG A 780 -21.53 -23.12 85.26
C ARG A 780 -20.68 -22.90 84.00
N LEU A 781 -20.20 -23.98 83.38
CA LEU A 781 -19.39 -23.95 82.15
C LEU A 781 -20.22 -23.61 80.89
N ALA A 782 -21.54 -23.78 80.93
CA ALA A 782 -22.42 -23.40 79.82
C ALA A 782 -22.63 -21.87 79.71
N ARG A 783 -22.40 -21.09 80.78
CA ARG A 783 -22.62 -19.63 80.78
C ARG A 783 -21.47 -18.83 80.17
N GLU A 784 -20.22 -19.24 80.38
CA GLU A 784 -19.04 -18.60 79.75
C GLU A 784 -18.97 -18.84 78.22
N ARG A 785 -19.65 -19.87 77.72
CA ARG A 785 -19.74 -20.17 76.27
C ARG A 785 -20.72 -19.26 75.53
N GLN A 786 -21.71 -18.66 76.21
CA GLN A 786 -22.74 -17.84 75.57
C GLN A 786 -22.22 -16.43 75.21
N GLU A 787 -21.34 -15.84 76.04
CA GLU A 787 -20.79 -14.49 75.79
C GLU A 787 -19.83 -14.44 74.58
N LEU A 788 -19.24 -15.57 74.18
CA LEU A 788 -18.44 -15.69 72.95
C LEU A 788 -19.29 -15.88 71.68
N PHE A 789 -20.55 -16.31 71.82
CA PHE A 789 -21.47 -16.52 70.69
C PHE A 789 -22.08 -15.20 70.20
N ASP A 790 -22.34 -14.26 71.10
CA ASP A 790 -22.98 -12.98 70.76
C ASP A 790 -22.05 -12.06 69.92
N VAL A 791 -20.71 -12.14 70.10
CA VAL A 791 -19.71 -11.41 69.28
C VAL A 791 -19.54 -12.03 67.88
N ALA A 792 -19.84 -13.32 67.72
CA ALA A 792 -19.80 -14.00 66.42
C ALA A 792 -21.03 -13.71 65.56
N GLU A 793 -22.20 -13.47 66.18
CA GLU A 793 -23.45 -13.14 65.48
C GLU A 793 -23.41 -11.74 64.83
N GLU A 794 -22.76 -10.77 65.47
CA GLU A 794 -22.65 -9.39 64.95
C GLU A 794 -21.77 -9.31 63.69
N ARG A 795 -20.70 -10.12 63.61
CA ARG A 795 -19.85 -10.24 62.40
C ARG A 795 -20.50 -11.06 61.27
N LEU A 796 -21.41 -11.98 61.58
CA LEU A 796 -22.16 -12.74 60.58
C LEU A 796 -23.17 -11.86 59.83
N ALA A 797 -23.78 -10.88 60.52
CA ALA A 797 -24.76 -9.96 59.93
C ALA A 797 -24.16 -9.02 58.86
N GLU A 798 -22.92 -8.53 59.06
CA GLU A 798 -22.17 -7.71 58.09
C GLU A 798 -21.87 -8.51 56.80
N THR A 799 -21.49 -9.78 56.97
CA THR A 799 -21.14 -10.70 55.87
C THR A 799 -22.37 -11.05 55.01
N HIS A 800 -23.54 -11.19 55.63
CA HIS A 800 -24.82 -11.40 54.94
C HIS A 800 -25.38 -10.16 54.23
N ARG A 801 -24.93 -8.94 54.57
CA ARG A 801 -25.30 -7.72 53.86
C ARG A 801 -24.51 -7.57 52.55
N LEU A 802 -23.18 -7.76 52.62
CA LEU A 802 -22.30 -7.74 51.44
C LEU A 802 -22.59 -8.90 50.46
N GLY A 803 -23.05 -10.03 50.97
CA GLY A 803 -23.51 -11.15 50.14
C GLY A 803 -24.79 -10.85 49.33
N ARG A 804 -25.68 -9.97 49.82
CA ARG A 804 -26.90 -9.58 49.11
C ARG A 804 -26.63 -8.55 48.01
N GLU A 805 -25.79 -7.54 48.26
CA GLU A 805 -25.34 -6.61 47.22
C GLU A 805 -24.54 -7.30 46.10
N ARG A 806 -23.75 -8.33 46.43
CA ARG A 806 -23.05 -9.14 45.44
C ARG A 806 -24.01 -9.97 44.58
N GLN A 807 -25.06 -10.55 45.17
CA GLN A 807 -26.04 -11.34 44.42
C GLN A 807 -26.86 -10.48 43.46
N GLU A 808 -27.26 -9.27 43.86
CA GLU A 808 -27.97 -8.32 42.97
C GLU A 808 -27.11 -7.90 41.76
N LEU A 809 -25.80 -7.74 41.94
CA LEU A 809 -24.86 -7.46 40.84
C LEU A 809 -24.66 -8.67 39.91
N TYR A 810 -24.66 -9.90 40.45
CA TYR A 810 -24.62 -11.12 39.64
C TYR A 810 -25.88 -11.30 38.81
N ASP A 811 -27.07 -11.05 39.38
CA ASP A 811 -28.34 -11.18 38.66
C ASP A 811 -28.46 -10.15 37.51
N VAL A 812 -27.93 -8.93 37.68
CA VAL A 812 -27.84 -7.91 36.61
C VAL A 812 -26.81 -8.30 35.53
N ALA A 813 -25.69 -8.91 35.91
CA ALA A 813 -24.69 -9.41 34.98
C ALA A 813 -25.21 -10.61 34.17
N GLU A 814 -25.98 -11.51 34.80
CA GLU A 814 -26.63 -12.64 34.12
C GLU A 814 -27.69 -12.16 33.12
N GLY A 815 -28.47 -11.12 33.47
CA GLY A 815 -29.41 -10.48 32.55
C GLY A 815 -28.73 -9.85 31.33
N ARG A 816 -27.60 -9.16 31.52
CA ARG A 816 -26.82 -8.58 30.41
C ARG A 816 -26.14 -9.66 29.55
N LEU A 817 -25.67 -10.74 30.16
CA LEU A 817 -25.08 -11.87 29.43
C LEU A 817 -26.14 -12.59 28.58
N ALA A 818 -27.35 -12.77 29.11
CA ALA A 818 -28.47 -13.34 28.36
C ALA A 818 -28.88 -12.46 27.16
N GLU A 819 -28.80 -11.14 27.30
CA GLU A 819 -29.06 -10.19 26.20
C GLU A 819 -27.97 -10.20 25.13
N VAL A 820 -26.68 -10.24 25.53
CA VAL A 820 -25.55 -10.39 24.61
C VAL A 820 -25.61 -11.74 23.87
N GLN A 821 -25.98 -12.82 24.56
CA GLN A 821 -26.17 -14.13 23.92
C GLN A 821 -27.38 -14.16 22.98
N ARG A 822 -28.46 -13.43 23.30
CA ARG A 822 -29.62 -13.28 22.40
C ARG A 822 -29.23 -12.51 21.14
N LEU A 823 -28.55 -11.38 21.26
CA LEU A 823 -28.04 -10.61 20.12
C LEU A 823 -26.99 -11.38 19.32
N GLY A 824 -26.17 -12.21 19.98
CA GLY A 824 -25.25 -13.13 19.32
C GLY A 824 -25.96 -14.20 18.49
N ARG A 825 -27.08 -14.75 19.00
CA ARG A 825 -27.92 -15.70 18.25
C ARG A 825 -28.64 -15.03 17.08
N GLU A 826 -29.23 -13.85 17.26
CA GLU A 826 -29.84 -13.07 16.16
C GLU A 826 -28.81 -12.69 15.09
N ARG A 827 -27.59 -12.34 15.49
CA ARG A 827 -26.48 -12.08 14.55
C ARG A 827 -26.06 -13.34 13.80
N GLN A 828 -25.98 -14.49 14.46
CA GLN A 828 -25.66 -15.75 13.80
C GLN A 828 -26.76 -16.18 12.82
N GLU A 829 -28.04 -16.05 13.19
CA GLU A 829 -29.16 -16.31 12.28
C GLU A 829 -29.13 -15.38 11.05
N LEU A 830 -28.75 -14.11 11.22
CA LEU A 830 -28.55 -13.19 10.08
C LEU A 830 -27.37 -13.58 9.20
N TYR A 831 -26.28 -14.10 9.78
CA TYR A 831 -25.15 -14.62 9.01
C TYR A 831 -25.52 -15.89 8.26
N ASP A 832 -26.23 -16.83 8.89
CA ASP A 832 -26.67 -18.07 8.25
C ASP A 832 -27.64 -17.76 7.08
N VAL A 833 -28.54 -16.79 7.25
CA VAL A 833 -29.43 -16.30 6.17
C VAL A 833 -28.63 -15.59 5.07
N ALA A 834 -27.60 -14.81 5.41
CA ALA A 834 -26.74 -14.16 4.42
C ALA A 834 -25.90 -15.19 3.63
N GLU A 835 -25.46 -16.25 4.28
CA GLU A 835 -24.71 -17.34 3.67
C GLU A 835 -25.61 -18.20 2.76
N GLU A 836 -26.84 -18.50 3.18
CA GLU A 836 -27.86 -19.11 2.31
C GLU A 836 -28.18 -18.22 1.09
N ARG A 837 -28.33 -16.91 1.29
CA ARG A 837 -28.58 -15.95 0.19
C ARG A 837 -27.40 -15.87 -0.77
N LEU A 838 -26.17 -15.91 -0.26
CA LEU A 838 -24.96 -15.93 -1.07
C LEU A 838 -24.84 -17.25 -1.85
N ALA A 839 -25.15 -18.39 -1.22
CA ALA A 839 -25.19 -19.68 -1.89
C ALA A 839 -26.29 -19.73 -2.96
N GLU A 840 -27.46 -19.15 -2.71
CA GLU A 840 -28.55 -19.03 -3.68
C GLU A 840 -28.17 -18.11 -4.84
N MET A 841 -27.53 -16.96 -4.59
CA MET A 841 -26.99 -16.08 -5.63
C MET A 841 -25.92 -16.77 -6.46
N GLN A 842 -25.02 -17.55 -5.85
CA GLN A 842 -24.00 -18.31 -6.57
C GLN A 842 -24.60 -19.47 -7.37
N ARG A 843 -25.70 -20.07 -6.90
CA ARG A 843 -26.46 -21.08 -7.66
C ARG A 843 -27.16 -20.43 -8.86
N LEU A 844 -27.86 -19.32 -8.65
CA LEU A 844 -28.49 -18.54 -9.71
C LEU A 844 -27.47 -18.02 -10.73
N ALA A 845 -26.29 -17.60 -10.29
CA ALA A 845 -25.22 -17.18 -11.20
C ALA A 845 -24.69 -18.35 -12.06
N ARG A 846 -24.60 -19.56 -11.48
CA ARG A 846 -24.25 -20.78 -12.23
C ARG A 846 -25.36 -21.16 -13.22
N GLU A 847 -26.62 -21.16 -12.79
CA GLU A 847 -27.77 -21.41 -13.66
C GLU A 847 -27.86 -20.37 -14.79
N HIS A 848 -27.60 -19.09 -14.51
CA HIS A 848 -27.59 -18.02 -15.51
C HIS A 848 -26.43 -18.17 -16.50
N ARG A 849 -25.27 -18.66 -16.04
CA ARG A 849 -24.14 -18.99 -16.90
C ARG A 849 -24.41 -20.20 -17.79
N GLU A 850 -25.08 -21.23 -17.27
CA GLU A 850 -25.52 -22.38 -18.06
C GLU A 850 -26.60 -22.00 -19.07
N LEU A 851 -27.56 -21.14 -18.70
CA LEU A 851 -28.56 -20.58 -19.61
C LEU A 851 -27.92 -19.69 -20.67
N PHE A 852 -26.88 -18.93 -20.32
CA PHE A 852 -26.12 -18.12 -21.27
C PHE A 852 -25.37 -19.00 -22.27
N LEU A 853 -24.69 -20.06 -21.81
CA LEU A 853 -24.01 -21.03 -22.69
C LEU A 853 -25.01 -21.79 -23.57
N LEU A 854 -26.20 -22.14 -23.03
CA LEU A 854 -27.28 -22.74 -23.81
C LEU A 854 -27.85 -21.76 -24.84
N ALA A 855 -27.95 -20.47 -24.49
CA ALA A 855 -28.38 -19.41 -25.40
C ALA A 855 -27.36 -19.18 -26.51
N GLU A 856 -26.05 -19.16 -26.21
CA GLU A 856 -24.99 -19.10 -27.23
C GLU A 856 -25.01 -20.32 -28.15
N SER A 857 -25.21 -21.53 -27.60
CA SER A 857 -25.35 -22.74 -28.40
C SER A 857 -26.58 -22.69 -29.30
N ARG A 858 -27.72 -22.21 -28.79
CA ARG A 858 -28.96 -22.05 -29.59
C ARG A 858 -28.84 -20.92 -30.60
N LEU A 859 -28.12 -19.85 -30.29
CA LEU A 859 -27.85 -18.76 -31.22
C LEU A 859 -26.97 -19.27 -32.38
N SER A 860 -25.93 -20.04 -32.07
CA SER A 860 -25.09 -20.71 -33.07
C SER A 860 -25.89 -21.69 -33.94
N GLU A 861 -26.83 -22.43 -33.36
CA GLU A 861 -27.72 -23.33 -34.09
C GLU A 861 -28.73 -22.55 -34.97
N LEU A 862 -29.27 -21.44 -34.48
CA LEU A 862 -30.13 -20.53 -35.25
C LEU A 862 -29.39 -19.85 -36.40
N GLU A 863 -28.13 -19.47 -36.21
CA GLU A 863 -27.27 -18.94 -37.27
C GLU A 863 -26.99 -20.00 -38.33
N ARG A 864 -26.75 -21.25 -37.92
CA ARG A 864 -26.61 -22.38 -38.85
C ARG A 864 -27.88 -22.62 -39.64
N LEU A 865 -29.04 -22.69 -38.98
CA LEU A 865 -30.35 -22.86 -39.63
C LEU A 865 -30.71 -21.67 -40.52
N ARG A 866 -30.33 -20.45 -40.14
CA ARG A 866 -30.50 -19.25 -40.97
C ARG A 866 -29.67 -19.34 -42.24
N LYS A 867 -28.41 -19.80 -42.14
CA LYS A 867 -27.55 -20.04 -43.29
C LYS A 867 -28.10 -21.14 -44.21
N GLU A 868 -28.54 -22.27 -43.64
CA GLU A 868 -29.23 -23.34 -44.39
C GLU A 868 -30.52 -22.82 -45.08
N ARG A 869 -31.28 -21.92 -44.42
CA ARG A 869 -32.46 -21.28 -45.00
C ARG A 869 -32.10 -20.30 -46.13
N GLU A 870 -31.05 -19.50 -45.98
CA GLU A 870 -30.57 -18.58 -47.03
C GLU A 870 -30.05 -19.36 -48.25
N GLU A 871 -29.37 -20.50 -48.04
CA GLU A 871 -28.98 -21.43 -49.09
C GLU A 871 -30.21 -22.04 -49.80
N LEU A 872 -31.24 -22.44 -49.04
CA LEU A 872 -32.50 -22.94 -49.61
C LEU A 872 -33.28 -21.86 -50.38
N ILE A 873 -33.30 -20.61 -49.90
CA ILE A 873 -33.91 -19.47 -50.60
C ILE A 873 -33.18 -19.22 -51.91
N THR A 874 -31.84 -19.20 -51.88
CA THR A 874 -30.99 -19.05 -53.07
C THR A 874 -31.25 -20.17 -54.08
N LEU A 875 -31.36 -21.43 -53.61
CA LEU A 875 -31.67 -22.58 -54.46
C LEU A 875 -33.10 -22.49 -55.04
N SER A 876 -34.05 -21.97 -54.27
CA SER A 876 -35.43 -21.67 -54.69
C SER A 876 -35.47 -20.58 -55.77
N GLU A 877 -34.73 -19.49 -55.59
CA GLU A 877 -34.62 -18.39 -56.55
C GLU A 877 -33.93 -18.85 -57.85
N GLN A 878 -32.89 -19.67 -57.74
CA GLN A 878 -32.25 -20.31 -58.90
C GLN A 878 -33.21 -21.25 -59.64
N ARG A 879 -34.02 -22.04 -58.93
CA ARG A 879 -35.07 -22.89 -59.53
C ARG A 879 -36.17 -22.06 -60.19
N LEU A 880 -36.59 -20.95 -59.56
CA LEU A 880 -37.61 -20.05 -60.10
C LEU A 880 -37.10 -19.34 -61.36
N ALA A 881 -35.86 -18.87 -61.35
CA ALA A 881 -35.19 -18.31 -62.51
C ALA A 881 -35.08 -19.34 -63.64
N PHE A 882 -34.69 -20.58 -63.34
CA PHE A 882 -34.64 -21.68 -64.30
C PHE A 882 -36.02 -22.03 -64.88
N MET A 883 -37.07 -22.03 -64.06
CA MET A 883 -38.46 -22.23 -64.49
C MET A 883 -38.93 -21.10 -65.42
N GLN A 884 -38.70 -19.83 -65.05
CA GLN A 884 -39.04 -18.68 -65.89
C GLN A 884 -38.27 -18.66 -67.20
N GLN A 885 -37.02 -19.12 -67.21
CA GLN A 885 -36.23 -19.26 -68.42
C GLN A 885 -36.77 -20.37 -69.33
N ASN A 886 -37.21 -21.50 -68.77
CA ASN A 886 -37.90 -22.56 -69.50
C ASN A 886 -39.27 -22.13 -70.03
N GLU A 887 -40.01 -21.32 -69.29
CA GLU A 887 -41.30 -20.77 -69.72
C GLU A 887 -41.13 -19.77 -70.87
N LYS A 888 -40.11 -18.90 -70.78
CA LYS A 888 -39.71 -18.02 -71.90
C LYS A 888 -39.25 -18.83 -73.11
N ALA A 889 -38.50 -19.92 -72.92
CA ALA A 889 -38.09 -20.80 -74.01
C ALA A 889 -39.29 -21.51 -74.67
N ARG A 890 -40.26 -21.98 -73.88
CA ARG A 890 -41.53 -22.53 -74.39
C ARG A 890 -42.32 -21.50 -75.17
N TYR A 891 -42.49 -20.29 -74.64
CA TYR A 891 -43.19 -19.21 -75.32
C TYR A 891 -42.51 -18.81 -76.63
N GLN A 892 -41.17 -18.75 -76.66
CA GLN A 892 -40.43 -18.50 -77.90
C GLN A 892 -40.56 -19.66 -78.91
N ALA A 893 -40.57 -20.90 -78.45
CA ALA A 893 -40.80 -22.07 -79.30
C ALA A 893 -42.22 -22.09 -79.88
N GLU A 894 -43.24 -21.70 -79.11
CA GLU A 894 -44.61 -21.51 -79.59
C GLU A 894 -44.70 -20.36 -80.61
N LEU A 895 -44.06 -19.23 -80.35
CA LEU A 895 -44.01 -18.11 -81.29
C LEU A 895 -43.28 -18.47 -82.59
N GLN A 896 -42.22 -19.28 -82.52
CA GLN A 896 -41.52 -19.82 -83.69
C GLN A 896 -42.38 -20.83 -84.46
N ARG A 897 -43.11 -21.69 -83.74
CA ARG A 897 -44.07 -22.61 -84.34
C ARG A 897 -45.19 -21.86 -85.06
N ASP A 898 -45.73 -20.80 -84.45
CA ASP A 898 -46.79 -19.99 -85.06
C ASP A 898 -46.28 -19.20 -86.28
N LYS A 899 -45.03 -18.69 -86.22
CA LYS A 899 -44.37 -18.12 -87.41
C LYS A 899 -44.15 -19.14 -88.51
N LEU A 900 -43.74 -20.36 -88.17
CA LEU A 900 -43.59 -21.46 -89.13
C LEU A 900 -44.94 -21.87 -89.74
N ILE A 901 -46.01 -21.90 -88.94
CA ILE A 901 -47.38 -22.14 -89.43
C ILE A 901 -47.81 -21.01 -90.38
N GLN A 902 -47.57 -19.74 -90.04
CA GLN A 902 -47.86 -18.61 -90.92
C GLN A 902 -47.03 -18.65 -92.20
N GLN A 903 -45.74 -19.02 -92.13
CA GLN A 903 -44.89 -19.19 -93.32
C GLN A 903 -45.34 -20.36 -94.19
N LEU A 904 -45.78 -21.48 -93.59
CA LEU A 904 -46.39 -22.61 -94.30
C LEU A 904 -47.71 -22.22 -94.98
N ASP A 905 -48.55 -21.43 -94.32
CA ASP A 905 -49.79 -20.91 -94.91
C ASP A 905 -49.52 -19.89 -96.03
N THR A 906 -48.47 -19.08 -95.89
CA THR A 906 -48.04 -18.14 -96.94
C THR A 906 -47.44 -18.88 -98.14
N LEU A 907 -46.65 -19.93 -97.91
CA LEU A 907 -46.13 -20.82 -98.95
C LEU A 907 -47.26 -21.60 -99.65
N ARG A 908 -48.26 -22.09 -98.91
CA ARG A 908 -49.47 -22.72 -99.48
C ARG A 908 -50.27 -21.77 -100.37
N LYS A 909 -50.35 -20.49 -100.00
CA LYS A 909 -50.99 -19.44 -100.82
C LYS A 909 -50.18 -19.01 -102.04
N LEU A 910 -48.87 -19.30 -102.08
CA LEU A 910 -48.00 -19.07 -103.24
C LEU A 910 -47.90 -20.30 -104.16
N THR A 911 -48.35 -21.48 -103.71
CA THR A 911 -48.40 -22.72 -104.51
C THR A 911 -49.80 -23.07 -105.03
N GLN A 912 -50.82 -22.29 -104.66
CA GLN A 912 -52.09 -22.19 -105.39
C GLN A 912 -52.02 -21.03 -106.38
#